data_AF-A0AAU5X3G9-F1
#
_entry.id   AF-A0AAU5X3G9-F1
#
_cell.length_a   1.000
_cell.length_b   1.000
_cell.length_c   1.000
_cell.angle_alpha   90.00
_cell.angle_beta   90.00
_cell.angle_gamma   90.00
#
_symmetry.space_group_name_H-M   'P 1'
#
loop_
_entity.id
_entity.type
_entity.pdbx_description
1 polymer ?
#
loop_
_entity_poly.entity_id
_entity_poly.type
_entity_poly.pdbx_seq_one_letter_code
_entity_poly.pdbx_strand_id
1 'polypeptide(L)'
;MAESTVVPNGAPVFAFRMWRREWGSAEWLPASRLLVRVSDGGDAVPAQLSWMTEDGTQSSLGFSPDMASCYGHRRTTGGDVVEMRGELDHRREYPDGAGGQEFDTEAEEAGGRRPAGRLRLLIDDGGEAPVRWAAWQERSGDACSVALRSVSPSGNADVGDLVSAVWASAEHRDAGEVAANLVDASTRKWFAPHSRASLEFRLTRPVAVDRYVLTSANDAPDRDPAAWTLRGSADGQTWRTLDVRSGQSFAGRHQPRAYRIADPGAYDHYRLDITANHGSPHLQLQAVRLLAGGSGGFVGYRRRAGHAPVAYRGTRVAQAPPGPPPVDAPEPGSPPSPRTRGSRPAEWEEWRPGGSWLPLGGSLSMESLTSPSGRFTVLHSVYEPSLAVRDNVTRERVWVSDSPSSNMVCLGPDGDLVAWDHQGSRVWSTGTGWLGVRRLEMRDSGELALTGADGAVVWSSGTPQVSAASGAGHRTAARGSTMRRGESLYGQSLTSDDRSTVLFHDGRVARLILRGRTSHWDRFYDQENILVLDDDGFLRSRTPDGAVVEEIAGPGAELTVVRGAAELRDETGAVVWASAGRSTRPAPVREPAMPPNDDLAAWFGALVGEGRGYCVAVVRDGDPEEVLRRTGVAPDAVLRSTWRGLARHRDTVRPDEGTVVAAIAVGPDVLLVSDDPALPVAELAPSVVALHRPPGGSGFGGTFSIHRDGGLVTELRDDPRRRKGTKVAEVAAALDDIVHELHRHELVFRASGAIPSAADLGGTLLGGVLAPARSPSATRPAEPALTVAEYDGMNPLVIRTDFTDEDAWQRVIEELRTPWFEDDPVDPYLISEPRYAGASTERVLQDVRAAMPDPDLPGAIFIADGTTMREADHPLLAVTTEWDGEPFEEDEEEFVTQFRLRPDAAVEISTNLGLGNMDFDDFAGDGVYERMV
;
A
#
# COMPACT_ATOMS: atom_id res chain seq x y z
N MET A 1 -21.08 33.68 -49.66
CA MET A 1 -20.14 32.73 -49.01
C MET A 1 -20.15 33.09 -47.54
N ALA A 2 -20.61 32.15 -46.71
CA ALA A 2 -20.88 32.37 -45.30
C ALA A 2 -19.56 32.34 -44.50
N GLU A 3 -19.32 33.40 -43.73
CA GLU A 3 -18.35 33.37 -42.63
C GLU A 3 -19.00 32.58 -41.48
N SER A 4 -18.38 31.44 -41.14
CA SER A 4 -18.72 30.67 -39.95
C SER A 4 -18.08 31.37 -38.75
N THR A 5 -18.84 32.24 -38.09
CA THR A 5 -18.56 32.67 -36.71
C THR A 5 -18.72 31.47 -35.79
N VAL A 6 -17.61 30.98 -35.25
CA VAL A 6 -17.61 30.06 -34.10
C VAL A 6 -18.09 30.87 -32.89
N VAL A 7 -19.33 30.63 -32.46
CA VAL A 7 -19.90 31.22 -31.25
C VAL A 7 -19.31 30.48 -30.03
N PRO A 8 -18.72 31.17 -29.03
CA PRO A 8 -18.28 30.53 -27.79
C PRO A 8 -19.50 30.01 -27.02
N ASN A 9 -19.53 28.70 -26.75
CA ASN A 9 -20.69 28.00 -26.25
C ASN A 9 -20.76 28.04 -24.70
N GLY A 10 -20.86 29.24 -24.11
CA GLY A 10 -20.88 29.43 -22.66
C GLY A 10 -22.03 30.31 -22.17
N ALA A 11 -22.98 29.74 -21.42
CA ALA A 11 -24.06 30.50 -20.79
C ALA A 11 -23.50 31.58 -19.82
N PRO A 12 -24.02 32.82 -19.86
CA PRO A 12 -23.47 33.97 -19.13
C PRO A 12 -23.70 33.95 -17.62
N VAL A 13 -22.82 34.60 -16.86
CA VAL A 13 -23.04 34.90 -15.42
C VAL A 13 -23.69 36.28 -15.30
N PHE A 14 -24.78 36.36 -14.55
CA PHE A 14 -25.50 37.59 -14.26
C PHE A 14 -25.14 38.12 -12.88
N ALA A 15 -24.83 39.40 -12.80
CA ALA A 15 -24.46 40.07 -11.57
C ALA A 15 -25.42 41.19 -11.23
N PHE A 16 -26.07 41.11 -10.08
CA PHE A 16 -27.06 42.08 -9.62
C PHE A 16 -26.55 42.87 -8.42
N ARG A 17 -26.68 44.19 -8.48
CA ARG A 17 -26.65 45.03 -7.28
C ARG A 17 -27.98 44.86 -6.57
N MET A 18 -27.93 44.63 -5.26
CA MET A 18 -29.11 44.27 -4.47
C MET A 18 -29.43 45.31 -3.42
N TRP A 19 -30.71 45.41 -3.09
CA TRP A 19 -31.23 46.18 -1.96
C TRP A 19 -32.23 45.33 -1.18
N ARG A 20 -32.33 45.61 0.12
CA ARG A 20 -33.25 44.95 1.04
C ARG A 20 -34.08 45.96 1.82
N ARG A 21 -35.25 45.52 2.29
CA ARG A 21 -36.18 46.32 3.07
C ARG A 21 -37.01 45.44 4.00
N GLU A 22 -37.23 45.90 5.23
CA GLU A 22 -38.12 45.22 6.18
C GLU A 22 -39.59 45.41 5.80
N TRP A 23 -40.44 44.46 6.20
CA TRP A 23 -41.87 44.51 5.94
C TRP A 23 -42.49 45.81 6.48
N GLY A 24 -43.13 46.59 5.59
CA GLY A 24 -43.78 47.85 5.94
C GLY A 24 -42.86 49.08 6.01
N SER A 25 -41.54 48.92 5.84
CA SER A 25 -40.62 50.06 5.71
C SER A 25 -40.74 50.71 4.32
N ALA A 26 -40.49 52.01 4.23
CA ALA A 26 -40.41 52.73 2.96
C ALA A 26 -38.99 52.76 2.38
N GLU A 27 -37.97 52.60 3.22
CA GLU A 27 -36.57 52.81 2.86
C GLU A 27 -35.89 51.53 2.35
N TRP A 28 -35.13 51.64 1.26
CA TRP A 28 -34.33 50.54 0.70
C TRP A 28 -32.87 50.68 1.10
N LEU A 29 -32.34 49.66 1.77
CA LEU A 29 -30.94 49.61 2.18
C LEU A 29 -30.13 48.76 1.20
N PRO A 30 -28.87 49.12 0.88
CA PRO A 30 -27.99 48.26 0.09
C PRO A 30 -27.83 46.86 0.72
N ALA A 31 -27.73 45.85 -0.14
CA ALA A 31 -27.49 44.46 0.25
C ALA A 31 -26.32 43.86 -0.55
N SER A 32 -25.86 42.68 -0.12
CA SER A 32 -24.80 41.94 -0.81
C SER A 32 -25.17 41.69 -2.27
N ARG A 33 -24.17 41.80 -3.15
CA ARG A 33 -24.31 41.51 -4.57
C ARG A 33 -24.76 40.06 -4.77
N LEU A 34 -25.58 39.82 -5.80
CA LEU A 34 -26.00 38.48 -6.20
C LEU A 34 -25.36 38.10 -7.53
N LEU A 35 -24.72 36.92 -7.59
CA LEU A 35 -24.26 36.29 -8.83
C LEU A 35 -25.12 35.06 -9.13
N VAL A 36 -25.62 34.96 -10.37
CA VAL A 36 -26.46 33.86 -10.82
C VAL A 36 -25.96 33.28 -12.14
N ARG A 37 -25.80 31.96 -12.17
CA ARG A 37 -25.68 31.13 -13.37
C ARG A 37 -26.47 29.85 -13.16
N VAL A 38 -27.37 29.56 -14.08
CA VAL A 38 -28.07 28.27 -14.17
C VAL A 38 -28.09 27.88 -15.64
N SER A 39 -27.50 26.74 -16.01
CA SER A 39 -27.53 26.22 -17.38
C SER A 39 -27.45 24.69 -17.38
N ASP A 40 -28.40 24.04 -18.07
CA ASP A 40 -28.49 22.58 -18.24
C ASP A 40 -28.19 22.18 -19.70
N GLY A 41 -27.12 22.75 -20.28
CA GLY A 41 -26.72 22.51 -21.66
C GLY A 41 -27.44 23.34 -22.73
N GLY A 42 -28.21 24.37 -22.35
CA GLY A 42 -28.83 25.36 -23.24
C GLY A 42 -28.65 26.81 -22.76
N ASP A 43 -29.14 27.77 -23.55
CA ASP A 43 -29.06 29.22 -23.32
C ASP A 43 -30.21 29.81 -22.48
N ALA A 44 -31.10 28.97 -21.94
CA ALA A 44 -32.26 29.43 -21.20
C ALA A 44 -31.87 30.05 -19.84
N VAL A 45 -32.55 31.13 -19.47
CA VAL A 45 -32.34 31.86 -18.21
C VAL A 45 -33.53 31.67 -17.26
N PRO A 46 -33.31 31.64 -15.93
CA PRO A 46 -34.39 31.45 -14.97
C PRO A 46 -35.34 32.64 -14.96
N ALA A 47 -36.65 32.38 -15.03
CA ALA A 47 -37.71 33.35 -14.77
C ALA A 47 -37.95 33.52 -13.27
N GLN A 48 -37.81 32.43 -12.52
CA GLN A 48 -37.87 32.40 -11.06
C GLN A 48 -36.73 31.53 -10.53
N LEU A 49 -36.09 31.96 -9.45
CA LEU A 49 -35.07 31.21 -8.72
C LEU A 49 -35.37 31.27 -7.23
N SER A 50 -35.43 30.11 -6.60
CA SER A 50 -35.50 29.94 -5.16
C SER A 50 -34.29 29.14 -4.70
N TRP A 51 -33.68 29.53 -3.58
CA TRP A 51 -32.59 28.79 -2.98
C TRP A 51 -32.65 28.85 -1.47
N MET A 52 -31.98 27.89 -0.85
CA MET A 52 -31.85 27.77 0.59
C MET A 52 -30.39 27.45 0.91
N THR A 53 -29.83 28.14 1.88
CA THR A 53 -28.47 27.93 2.40
C THR A 53 -28.47 26.97 3.59
N GLU A 54 -27.31 26.44 3.96
CA GLU A 54 -27.14 25.47 5.05
C GLU A 54 -27.62 25.99 6.41
N ASP A 55 -27.41 27.26 6.69
CA ASP A 55 -27.88 27.94 7.89
C ASP A 55 -29.42 27.97 7.99
N GLY A 56 -30.13 27.66 6.91
CA GLY A 56 -31.59 27.67 6.82
C GLY A 56 -32.17 28.95 6.23
N THR A 57 -31.34 29.93 5.85
CA THR A 57 -31.80 31.13 5.14
C THR A 57 -32.38 30.75 3.78
N GLN A 58 -33.53 31.30 3.43
CA GLN A 58 -34.25 31.01 2.19
C GLN A 58 -34.45 32.28 1.40
N SER A 59 -34.22 32.24 0.09
CA SER A 59 -34.51 33.37 -0.80
C SER A 59 -35.30 32.89 -2.01
N SER A 60 -36.20 33.75 -2.50
CA SER A 60 -36.92 33.51 -3.75
C SER A 60 -37.03 34.83 -4.52
N LEU A 61 -36.57 34.82 -5.76
CA LEU A 61 -36.57 35.97 -6.66
C LEU A 61 -37.24 35.63 -7.99
N GLY A 62 -38.02 36.56 -8.52
CA GLY A 62 -38.46 36.59 -9.91
C GLY A 62 -37.61 37.58 -10.71
N PHE A 63 -37.31 37.25 -11.97
CA PHE A 63 -36.52 38.09 -12.88
C PHE A 63 -37.39 38.70 -13.98
N SER A 64 -37.07 39.93 -14.39
CA SER A 64 -37.69 40.55 -15.56
C SER A 64 -37.34 39.78 -16.85
N PRO A 65 -38.16 39.86 -17.92
CA PRO A 65 -37.92 39.18 -19.20
C PRO A 65 -36.53 39.31 -19.79
N ASP A 66 -35.93 40.47 -19.60
CA ASP A 66 -34.60 40.86 -20.07
C ASP A 66 -33.47 40.62 -19.05
N MET A 67 -33.77 40.03 -17.88
CA MET A 67 -32.85 39.89 -16.75
C MET A 67 -32.28 41.22 -16.22
N ALA A 68 -32.89 42.37 -16.56
CA ALA A 68 -32.41 43.69 -16.12
C ALA A 68 -32.70 43.97 -14.63
N SER A 69 -33.73 43.32 -14.07
CA SER A 69 -34.12 43.48 -12.68
C SER A 69 -34.63 42.20 -12.05
N CYS A 70 -34.59 42.13 -10.72
CA CYS A 70 -35.19 41.06 -9.95
C CYS A 70 -35.92 41.60 -8.72
N TYR A 71 -36.94 40.87 -8.27
CA TYR A 71 -37.70 41.19 -7.06
C TYR A 71 -38.11 39.92 -6.34
N GLY A 72 -38.15 39.95 -5.02
CA GLY A 72 -38.67 38.86 -4.21
C GLY A 72 -38.42 39.06 -2.74
N HIS A 73 -38.12 37.98 -2.03
CA HIS A 73 -37.98 38.00 -0.58
C HIS A 73 -36.86 37.08 -0.10
N ARG A 74 -36.34 37.38 1.09
CA ARG A 74 -35.42 36.53 1.84
C ARG A 74 -35.97 36.33 3.26
N ARG A 75 -36.02 35.08 3.70
CA ARG A 75 -36.35 34.67 5.06
C ARG A 75 -35.06 34.26 5.79
N THR A 76 -34.77 34.89 6.91
CA THR A 76 -33.59 34.59 7.75
C THR A 76 -33.84 33.34 8.61
N THR A 77 -32.78 32.83 9.23
CA THR A 77 -32.82 31.70 10.17
C THR A 77 -33.71 31.96 11.39
N GLY A 78 -33.79 33.21 11.84
CA GLY A 78 -34.69 33.66 12.91
C GLY A 78 -36.17 33.77 12.50
N GLY A 79 -36.48 33.57 11.23
CA GLY A 79 -37.84 33.62 10.69
C GLY A 79 -38.27 34.97 10.12
N ASP A 80 -37.44 36.01 10.24
CA ASP A 80 -37.74 37.34 9.69
C ASP A 80 -37.74 37.32 8.17
N VAL A 81 -38.69 38.04 7.56
CA VAL A 81 -38.81 38.15 6.11
C VAL A 81 -38.51 39.58 5.67
N VAL A 82 -37.55 39.72 4.75
CA VAL A 82 -37.20 40.99 4.11
C VAL A 82 -37.52 40.93 2.63
N GLU A 83 -37.98 42.06 2.08
CA GLU A 83 -38.13 42.24 0.64
C GLU A 83 -36.77 42.50 0.01
N MET A 84 -36.57 41.93 -1.18
CA MET A 84 -35.34 42.04 -1.94
C MET A 84 -35.65 42.58 -3.33
N ARG A 85 -34.83 43.51 -3.82
CA ARG A 85 -34.83 43.92 -5.22
C ARG A 85 -33.41 44.01 -5.75
N GLY A 86 -33.24 43.86 -7.05
CA GLY A 86 -31.94 44.02 -7.69
C GLY A 86 -32.02 44.57 -9.09
N GLU A 87 -30.92 45.17 -9.51
CA GLU A 87 -30.70 45.69 -10.85
C GLU A 87 -29.40 45.08 -11.41
N LEU A 88 -29.44 44.67 -12.67
CA LEU A 88 -28.29 44.09 -13.34
C LEU A 88 -27.15 45.12 -13.44
N ASP A 89 -25.98 44.74 -12.94
CA ASP A 89 -24.77 45.56 -12.98
C ASP A 89 -23.96 45.27 -14.25
N HIS A 90 -23.68 43.98 -14.51
CA HIS A 90 -23.05 43.52 -15.73
C HIS A 90 -23.30 42.04 -16.03
N ARG A 91 -23.13 41.67 -17.30
CA ARG A 91 -23.11 40.30 -17.82
C ARG A 91 -21.67 39.96 -18.22
N ARG A 92 -21.10 38.87 -17.71
CA ARG A 92 -19.73 38.44 -18.04
C ARG A 92 -19.74 37.02 -18.60
N GLU A 93 -19.04 36.81 -19.71
CA GLU A 93 -18.68 35.47 -20.19
C GLU A 93 -17.44 35.02 -19.41
N TYR A 94 -17.56 33.93 -18.65
CA TYR A 94 -16.43 33.31 -17.96
C TYR A 94 -15.87 32.17 -18.83
N PRO A 95 -14.54 32.02 -18.95
CA PRO A 95 -13.95 30.80 -19.49
C PRO A 95 -14.33 29.59 -18.62
N ASP A 96 -14.39 28.40 -19.23
CA ASP A 96 -14.73 27.14 -18.55
C ASP A 96 -13.86 26.96 -17.28
N GLY A 97 -14.53 26.64 -16.15
CA GLY A 97 -13.88 26.35 -14.86
C GLY A 97 -13.88 27.48 -13.82
N ALA A 98 -14.21 28.72 -14.17
CA ALA A 98 -14.17 29.83 -13.22
C ALA A 98 -15.50 30.01 -12.44
N GLY A 99 -15.54 29.48 -11.22
CA GLY A 99 -16.38 30.01 -10.12
C GLY A 99 -17.76 29.40 -9.88
N GLY A 100 -18.16 28.32 -10.56
CA GLY A 100 -19.45 27.63 -10.34
C GLY A 100 -19.31 26.13 -10.17
N GLN A 101 -20.35 25.45 -9.66
CA GLN A 101 -20.40 24.01 -9.56
C GLN A 101 -20.87 23.40 -10.89
N GLU A 102 -20.20 22.35 -11.36
CA GLU A 102 -20.51 21.65 -12.61
C GLU A 102 -20.81 20.18 -12.31
N PHE A 103 -21.86 19.64 -12.90
CA PHE A 103 -22.35 18.29 -12.67
C PHE A 103 -22.62 17.56 -13.98
N ASP A 104 -22.15 16.32 -14.09
CA ASP A 104 -22.66 15.39 -15.10
C ASP A 104 -23.99 14.82 -14.59
N THR A 105 -25.04 14.88 -15.41
CA THR A 105 -26.42 14.65 -14.95
C THR A 105 -27.09 13.49 -15.64
N GLU A 106 -28.05 12.88 -14.94
CA GLU A 106 -28.84 11.77 -15.42
C GLU A 106 -30.32 11.96 -15.06
N ALA A 107 -31.20 11.59 -15.97
CA ALA A 107 -32.64 11.62 -15.80
C ALA A 107 -33.25 10.23 -16.02
N GLU A 108 -34.33 9.94 -15.31
CA GLU A 108 -35.09 8.70 -15.47
C GLU A 108 -36.08 8.81 -16.63
N GLU A 109 -35.94 7.94 -17.64
CA GLU A 109 -36.81 7.90 -18.82
C GLU A 109 -37.42 6.50 -19.01
N ALA A 110 -38.42 6.38 -19.89
CA ALA A 110 -39.02 5.09 -20.24
C ALA A 110 -37.95 4.17 -20.88
N GLY A 111 -37.50 3.17 -20.13
CA GLY A 111 -36.40 2.26 -20.51
C GLY A 111 -35.12 2.40 -19.67
N GLY A 112 -35.15 3.19 -18.60
CA GLY A 112 -34.06 3.30 -17.63
C GLY A 112 -33.42 4.68 -17.58
N ARG A 113 -32.33 4.78 -16.83
CA ARG A 113 -31.63 6.05 -16.60
C ARG A 113 -30.78 6.44 -17.80
N ARG A 114 -30.87 7.70 -18.24
CA ARG A 114 -30.12 8.23 -19.38
C ARG A 114 -29.34 9.51 -19.02
N PRO A 115 -28.17 9.74 -19.64
CA PRO A 115 -27.45 11.01 -19.50
C PRO A 115 -28.33 12.18 -19.93
N ALA A 116 -28.39 13.23 -19.10
CA ALA A 116 -29.30 14.37 -19.26
C ALA A 116 -28.57 15.69 -19.55
N GLY A 117 -27.27 15.62 -19.86
CA GLY A 117 -26.42 16.77 -20.14
C GLY A 117 -25.59 17.21 -18.94
N ARG A 118 -25.03 18.42 -19.03
CA ARG A 118 -24.17 19.00 -17.99
C ARG A 118 -24.83 20.21 -17.36
N LEU A 119 -25.01 20.15 -16.03
CA LEU A 119 -25.57 21.24 -15.25
C LEU A 119 -24.44 22.12 -14.70
N ARG A 120 -24.57 23.44 -14.89
CA ARG A 120 -23.71 24.47 -14.32
C ARG A 120 -24.53 25.36 -13.42
N LEU A 121 -24.18 25.40 -12.14
CA LEU A 121 -24.89 26.13 -11.11
C LEU A 121 -23.94 27.07 -10.35
N LEU A 122 -24.25 28.36 -10.35
CA LEU A 122 -23.62 29.38 -9.52
C LEU A 122 -24.71 30.24 -8.90
N ILE A 123 -24.79 30.24 -7.58
CA ILE A 123 -25.63 31.13 -6.79
C ILE A 123 -24.73 31.63 -5.66
N ASP A 124 -24.30 32.87 -5.76
CA ASP A 124 -23.53 33.56 -4.71
C ASP A 124 -24.32 34.80 -4.30
N ASP A 125 -24.90 34.75 -3.11
CA ASP A 125 -25.73 35.82 -2.56
C ASP A 125 -25.00 36.67 -1.51
N GLY A 126 -23.67 36.52 -1.46
CA GLY A 126 -22.75 37.16 -0.53
C GLY A 126 -22.83 36.67 0.90
N GLY A 127 -23.55 35.56 1.18
CA GLY A 127 -23.55 34.87 2.47
C GLY A 127 -22.36 33.93 2.65
N GLU A 128 -21.99 33.66 3.91
CA GLU A 128 -20.92 32.69 4.24
C GLU A 128 -21.40 31.23 4.17
N ALA A 129 -22.71 30.99 4.33
CA ALA A 129 -23.30 29.66 4.30
C ALA A 129 -23.54 29.20 2.84
N PRO A 130 -23.13 27.98 2.45
CA PRO A 130 -23.30 27.50 1.09
C PRO A 130 -24.77 27.16 0.79
N VAL A 131 -25.13 27.18 -0.50
CA VAL A 131 -26.44 26.75 -0.98
C VAL A 131 -26.60 25.24 -0.81
N ARG A 132 -27.69 24.79 -0.17
CA ARG A 132 -28.05 23.37 0.02
C ARG A 132 -29.19 22.91 -0.89
N TRP A 133 -30.01 23.83 -1.35
CA TRP A 133 -31.14 23.52 -2.22
C TRP A 133 -31.39 24.70 -3.15
N ALA A 134 -31.69 24.39 -4.41
CA ALA A 134 -32.09 25.39 -5.40
C ALA A 134 -33.20 24.83 -6.28
N ALA A 135 -34.16 25.67 -6.62
CA ALA A 135 -35.17 25.37 -7.62
C ALA A 135 -35.37 26.58 -8.53
N TRP A 136 -35.52 26.31 -9.83
CA TRP A 136 -35.74 27.34 -10.81
C TRP A 136 -36.81 26.94 -11.81
N GLN A 137 -37.45 27.95 -12.40
CA GLN A 137 -38.38 27.81 -13.50
C GLN A 137 -37.93 28.69 -14.64
N GLU A 138 -37.97 28.15 -15.85
CA GLU A 138 -37.65 28.85 -17.08
C GLU A 138 -38.93 29.40 -17.73
N ARG A 139 -38.79 30.38 -18.63
CA ARG A 139 -39.93 30.96 -19.36
C ARG A 139 -40.60 29.98 -20.32
N SER A 140 -39.89 28.93 -20.72
CA SER A 140 -40.41 27.82 -21.52
C SER A 140 -41.45 26.98 -20.76
N GLY A 141 -41.49 27.07 -19.43
CA GLY A 141 -42.28 26.20 -18.55
C GLY A 141 -41.49 25.02 -17.97
N ASP A 142 -40.23 24.87 -18.35
CA ASP A 142 -39.31 23.91 -17.76
C ASP A 142 -39.00 24.29 -16.30
N ALA A 143 -38.93 23.29 -15.42
CA ALA A 143 -38.69 23.49 -14.00
C ALA A 143 -37.76 22.41 -13.45
N CYS A 144 -36.85 22.82 -12.59
CA CYS A 144 -35.93 21.92 -11.90
C CYS A 144 -35.89 22.26 -10.41
N SER A 145 -35.69 21.23 -9.59
CA SER A 145 -35.40 21.37 -8.17
C SER A 145 -34.27 20.41 -7.85
N VAL A 146 -33.19 20.93 -7.27
CA VAL A 146 -32.01 20.16 -6.88
C VAL A 146 -31.75 20.38 -5.40
N ALA A 147 -31.74 19.28 -4.65
CA ALA A 147 -31.17 19.24 -3.32
C ALA A 147 -29.69 18.91 -3.50
N LEU A 148 -28.86 19.93 -3.31
CA LEU A 148 -27.41 19.74 -3.26
C LEU A 148 -27.16 18.95 -1.98
N ARG A 149 -26.56 17.77 -2.12
CA ARG A 149 -26.15 17.01 -0.94
C ARG A 149 -25.09 17.85 -0.24
N SER A 150 -25.47 18.46 0.89
CA SER A 150 -24.52 19.12 1.78
C SER A 150 -23.49 18.07 2.16
N VAL A 151 -22.23 18.37 1.88
CA VAL A 151 -21.17 17.72 2.62
C VAL A 151 -21.33 18.27 4.04
N SER A 152 -21.52 17.40 5.05
CA SER A 152 -21.91 17.71 6.44
C SER A 152 -21.21 18.93 7.08
N PRO A 153 -21.61 19.41 8.28
CA PRO A 153 -20.87 20.48 8.98
C PRO A 153 -19.46 20.06 9.45
N SER A 154 -19.19 18.75 9.52
CA SER A 154 -17.85 18.13 9.57
C SER A 154 -17.26 17.84 8.18
N GLY A 155 -18.01 18.18 7.13
CA GLY A 155 -18.10 17.60 5.81
C GLY A 155 -17.01 18.00 4.86
N ASN A 156 -15.83 17.55 5.21
CA ASN A 156 -14.94 17.02 4.22
C ASN A 156 -14.86 15.51 4.47
N ALA A 157 -14.84 14.71 3.42
CA ALA A 157 -14.42 13.33 3.59
C ALA A 157 -12.97 13.36 4.09
N ASP A 158 -12.70 12.68 5.20
CA ASP A 158 -11.32 12.37 5.54
C ASP A 158 -10.77 11.52 4.39
N VAL A 159 -9.65 11.95 3.82
CA VAL A 159 -8.97 11.17 2.79
C VAL A 159 -8.00 10.18 3.41
N GLY A 160 -8.04 9.98 4.74
CA GLY A 160 -7.27 8.98 5.48
C GLY A 160 -7.26 7.61 4.81
N ASP A 161 -8.42 7.07 4.41
CA ASP A 161 -8.53 5.77 3.73
C ASP A 161 -7.83 5.72 2.36
N LEU A 162 -7.58 6.88 1.76
CA LEU A 162 -6.86 6.98 0.50
C LEU A 162 -5.36 7.09 0.72
N VAL A 163 -4.87 7.34 1.94
CA VAL A 163 -3.45 7.44 2.24
C VAL A 163 -2.81 6.05 2.15
N SER A 164 -2.21 5.77 1.00
CA SER A 164 -1.44 4.54 0.74
C SER A 164 -0.09 4.50 1.44
N ALA A 165 0.48 5.65 1.79
CA ALA A 165 1.77 5.74 2.47
C ALA A 165 1.94 7.08 3.19
N VAL A 166 2.67 7.05 4.32
CA VAL A 166 3.09 8.23 5.07
C VAL A 166 4.58 8.13 5.37
N TRP A 167 5.31 9.22 5.14
CA TRP A 167 6.73 9.33 5.49
C TRP A 167 6.98 10.54 6.38
N ALA A 168 7.91 10.40 7.32
CA ALA A 168 8.45 11.51 8.08
C ALA A 168 9.96 11.61 7.86
N SER A 169 10.50 12.83 7.81
CA SER A 169 11.95 13.05 7.75
C SER A 169 12.69 12.58 9.02
N ALA A 170 11.97 12.43 10.13
CA ALA A 170 12.45 11.86 11.38
C ALA A 170 11.29 11.35 12.23
N GLU A 171 11.52 10.28 12.98
CA GLU A 171 10.53 9.68 13.88
C GLU A 171 11.20 8.77 14.93
N HIS A 172 10.46 8.38 15.98
CA HIS A 172 10.96 7.50 17.04
C HIS A 172 10.37 6.09 16.95
N ARG A 173 10.97 5.25 16.09
CA ARG A 173 10.51 3.89 15.78
C ARG A 173 10.51 2.96 16.99
N ASP A 174 11.54 3.01 17.83
CA ASP A 174 11.67 2.11 19.00
C ASP A 174 10.55 2.29 20.02
N ALA A 175 9.96 3.48 20.10
CA ALA A 175 8.83 3.80 20.98
C ALA A 175 7.46 3.61 20.28
N GLY A 176 7.46 3.19 19.00
CA GLY A 176 6.26 3.13 18.18
C GLY A 176 5.67 4.50 17.85
N GLU A 177 6.41 5.60 18.01
CA GLU A 177 5.93 6.97 17.77
C GLU A 177 6.26 7.42 16.33
N VAL A 178 5.65 6.71 15.37
CA VAL A 178 5.97 6.76 13.94
C VAL A 178 4.93 7.54 13.12
N ALA A 179 5.29 7.90 11.89
CA ALA A 179 4.44 8.70 10.99
C ALA A 179 3.10 8.04 10.65
N ALA A 180 3.04 6.70 10.66
CA ALA A 180 1.80 5.95 10.45
C ALA A 180 0.71 6.29 11.48
N ASN A 181 1.09 6.65 12.71
CA ASN A 181 0.14 7.04 13.75
C ASN A 181 -0.61 8.34 13.41
N LEU A 182 -0.09 9.16 12.49
CA LEU A 182 -0.70 10.44 12.12
C LEU A 182 -2.03 10.30 11.37
N VAL A 183 -2.27 9.14 10.75
CA VAL A 183 -3.48 8.87 9.94
C VAL A 183 -4.39 7.82 10.56
N ASP A 184 -3.96 7.19 11.66
CA ASP A 184 -4.73 6.22 12.45
C ASP A 184 -5.68 6.95 13.42
N ALA A 185 -6.84 6.34 13.71
CA ALA A 185 -7.83 6.84 14.67
C ALA A 185 -7.43 6.60 16.15
N SER A 186 -6.29 5.93 16.40
CA SER A 186 -5.79 5.67 17.76
C SER A 186 -5.29 6.93 18.50
N THR A 187 -5.03 6.80 19.81
CA THR A 187 -4.47 7.86 20.66
C THR A 187 -2.94 7.96 20.61
N ARG A 188 -2.29 7.17 19.73
CA ARG A 188 -0.84 7.15 19.54
C ARG A 188 -0.37 8.44 18.85
N LYS A 189 0.90 8.76 18.98
CA LYS A 189 1.48 10.00 18.44
C LYS A 189 2.65 9.73 17.52
N TRP A 190 2.96 10.71 16.68
CA TRP A 190 4.26 10.83 16.04
C TRP A 190 5.15 11.77 16.85
N PHE A 191 6.41 11.39 16.99
CA PHE A 191 7.44 12.19 17.64
C PHE A 191 8.70 12.24 16.80
N ALA A 192 9.25 13.44 16.61
CA ALA A 192 10.54 13.63 15.97
C ALA A 192 11.56 14.26 16.93
N PRO A 193 12.80 13.74 16.99
CA PRO A 193 13.87 14.30 17.82
C PRO A 193 14.47 15.60 17.23
N HIS A 194 13.69 16.37 16.47
CA HIS A 194 14.08 17.63 15.83
C HIS A 194 12.98 18.68 15.96
N SER A 195 13.36 19.96 15.95
CA SER A 195 12.41 21.09 16.00
C SER A 195 11.79 21.45 14.64
N ARG A 196 12.19 20.73 13.58
CA ARG A 196 11.71 20.85 12.20
C ARG A 196 11.64 19.46 11.57
N ALA A 197 10.62 19.21 10.77
CA ALA A 197 10.43 17.95 10.06
C ALA A 197 9.50 18.15 8.86
N SER A 198 9.59 17.26 7.88
CA SER A 198 8.60 17.14 6.81
C SER A 198 7.80 15.86 6.97
N LEU A 199 6.48 15.96 6.80
CA LEU A 199 5.55 14.84 6.74
C LEU A 199 4.97 14.75 5.34
N GLU A 200 5.09 13.61 4.67
CA GLU A 200 4.59 13.38 3.32
C GLU A 200 3.51 12.29 3.33
N PHE A 201 2.42 12.54 2.60
CA PHE A 201 1.26 11.67 2.47
C PHE A 201 1.03 11.37 0.99
N ARG A 202 1.00 10.08 0.62
CA ARG A 202 0.65 9.64 -0.72
C ARG A 202 -0.75 9.03 -0.75
N LEU A 203 -1.60 9.59 -1.59
CA LEU A 203 -2.95 9.09 -1.83
C LEU A 203 -2.96 8.07 -2.97
N THR A 204 -3.88 7.11 -2.92
CA THR A 204 -4.13 6.12 -3.98
C THR A 204 -4.63 6.73 -5.28
N ARG A 205 -5.12 7.98 -5.23
CA ARG A 205 -5.60 8.75 -6.37
C ARG A 205 -5.49 10.25 -6.09
N PRO A 206 -5.42 11.11 -7.13
CA PRO A 206 -5.45 12.55 -6.92
C PRO A 206 -6.76 13.02 -6.28
N VAL A 207 -6.67 13.79 -5.20
CA VAL A 207 -7.83 14.37 -4.50
C VAL A 207 -7.59 15.86 -4.25
N ALA A 208 -8.62 16.68 -4.44
CA ALA A 208 -8.58 18.09 -4.09
C ALA A 208 -8.87 18.29 -2.59
N VAL A 209 -7.82 18.33 -1.78
CA VAL A 209 -7.93 18.63 -0.35
C VAL A 209 -8.17 20.12 -0.17
N ASP A 210 -9.24 20.50 0.52
CA ASP A 210 -9.60 21.91 0.76
C ASP A 210 -9.44 22.34 2.22
N ARG A 211 -9.19 21.38 3.12
CA ARG A 211 -8.91 21.61 4.54
C ARG A 211 -7.92 20.58 5.04
N TYR A 212 -7.22 20.90 6.12
CA TYR A 212 -6.49 19.92 6.90
C TYR A 212 -6.65 20.21 8.39
N VAL A 213 -6.54 19.18 9.21
CA VAL A 213 -6.64 19.27 10.68
C VAL A 213 -5.33 18.77 11.27
N LEU A 214 -4.76 19.54 12.18
CA LEU A 214 -3.64 19.09 13.01
C LEU A 214 -4.14 18.91 14.44
N THR A 215 -3.85 17.77 15.06
CA THR A 215 -4.23 17.48 16.45
C THR A 215 -3.00 17.42 17.34
N SER A 216 -2.96 18.25 18.38
CA SER A 216 -1.84 18.29 19.33
C SER A 216 -1.71 16.98 20.13
N ALA A 217 -0.49 16.53 20.44
CA ALA A 217 -0.28 15.29 21.20
C ALA A 217 -0.46 15.45 22.72
N ASN A 218 -0.16 14.39 23.48
CA ASN A 218 -0.52 14.22 24.89
C ASN A 218 0.43 14.87 25.93
N ASP A 219 1.71 15.09 25.64
CA ASP A 219 2.73 15.36 26.69
C ASP A 219 3.11 16.86 26.90
N ALA A 220 3.55 17.56 25.85
CA ALA A 220 4.41 18.73 25.95
C ALA A 220 4.05 19.80 24.88
N PRO A 221 3.43 20.93 25.26
CA PRO A 221 2.96 21.93 24.31
C PRO A 221 4.08 22.69 23.60
N ASP A 222 5.30 22.70 24.16
CA ASP A 222 6.47 23.34 23.55
C ASP A 222 6.94 22.63 22.25
N ARG A 223 6.56 21.36 22.08
CA ARG A 223 6.87 20.49 20.93
C ARG A 223 5.85 20.57 19.80
N ASP A 224 4.71 21.20 20.01
CA ASP A 224 3.68 21.31 18.98
C ASP A 224 4.12 22.27 17.84
N PRO A 225 3.70 22.03 16.58
CA PRO A 225 4.01 22.93 15.49
C PRO A 225 3.43 24.33 15.70
N ALA A 226 4.29 25.34 15.51
CA ALA A 226 3.93 26.76 15.57
C ALA A 226 3.93 27.43 14.17
N ALA A 227 4.65 26.86 13.19
CA ALA A 227 4.68 27.31 11.81
C ALA A 227 4.96 26.18 10.81
N TRP A 228 4.32 26.20 9.64
CA TRP A 228 4.51 25.19 8.59
C TRP A 228 4.07 25.69 7.20
N THR A 229 4.47 24.95 6.18
CA THR A 229 4.01 25.10 4.79
C THR A 229 3.38 23.79 4.32
N LEU A 230 2.15 23.84 3.81
CA LEU A 230 1.50 22.69 3.16
C LEU A 230 1.70 22.79 1.64
N ARG A 231 2.07 21.69 1.00
CA ARG A 231 2.32 21.59 -0.44
C ARG A 231 1.59 20.40 -1.06
N GLY A 232 1.27 20.50 -2.35
CA GLY A 232 0.72 19.41 -3.16
C GLY A 232 1.57 19.15 -4.40
N SER A 233 1.65 17.90 -4.83
CA SER A 233 2.38 17.46 -6.04
C SER A 233 1.62 16.35 -6.77
N ALA A 234 1.76 16.30 -8.09
CA ALA A 234 1.16 15.27 -8.94
C ALA A 234 2.19 14.20 -9.38
N ASP A 235 3.47 14.39 -9.05
CA ASP A 235 4.60 13.55 -9.51
C ASP A 235 5.58 13.22 -8.37
N GLY A 236 5.35 13.74 -7.15
CA GLY A 236 6.25 13.64 -6.00
C GLY A 236 7.53 14.48 -6.11
N GLN A 237 7.77 15.13 -7.25
CA GLN A 237 9.02 15.86 -7.55
C GLN A 237 8.79 17.38 -7.55
N THR A 238 7.71 17.83 -8.18
CA THR A 238 7.35 19.24 -8.35
C THR A 238 6.26 19.61 -7.37
N TRP A 239 6.55 20.52 -6.45
CA TRP A 239 5.65 20.85 -5.33
C TRP A 239 5.09 22.27 -5.42
N ARG A 240 3.76 22.39 -5.40
CA ARG A 240 3.04 23.67 -5.31
C ARG A 240 2.69 23.97 -3.85
N THR A 241 2.96 25.19 -3.40
CA THR A 241 2.49 25.65 -2.08
C THR A 241 0.98 25.85 -2.07
N LEU A 242 0.29 25.23 -1.11
CA LEU A 242 -1.16 25.29 -0.91
C LEU A 242 -1.56 26.16 0.29
N ASP A 243 -0.79 26.11 1.38
CA ASP A 243 -1.03 26.94 2.57
C ASP A 243 0.28 27.25 3.31
N VAL A 244 0.32 28.40 4.00
CA VAL A 244 1.44 28.83 4.85
C VAL A 244 0.88 29.39 6.15
N ARG A 245 1.30 28.82 7.29
CA ARG A 245 0.84 29.24 8.62
C ARG A 245 2.02 29.54 9.53
N SER A 246 1.85 30.54 10.39
CA SER A 246 2.81 30.93 11.43
C SER A 246 2.09 31.43 12.67
N GLY A 247 2.74 31.35 13.83
CA GLY A 247 2.20 31.84 15.10
C GLY A 247 0.97 31.06 15.58
N GLN A 248 0.86 29.79 15.20
CA GLN A 248 -0.22 28.91 15.64
C GLN A 248 0.10 28.34 17.01
N SER A 249 -0.92 27.98 17.78
CA SER A 249 -0.82 27.36 19.10
C SER A 249 -2.04 26.49 19.39
N PHE A 250 -1.93 25.56 20.34
CA PHE A 250 -3.05 24.74 20.81
C PHE A 250 -3.36 25.15 22.26
N ALA A 251 -4.64 25.43 22.54
CA ALA A 251 -5.14 25.84 23.85
C ALA A 251 -5.21 24.68 24.87
N GLY A 252 -5.22 23.42 24.41
CA GLY A 252 -5.25 22.21 25.23
C GLY A 252 -4.47 21.06 24.58
N ARG A 253 -4.45 19.88 25.21
CA ARG A 253 -3.92 18.62 24.62
C ARG A 253 -5.01 17.89 23.86
N HIS A 254 -4.61 17.03 22.92
CA HIS A 254 -5.54 16.34 22.00
C HIS A 254 -6.48 17.28 21.26
N GLN A 255 -6.09 18.55 21.09
CA GLN A 255 -6.95 19.55 20.50
C GLN A 255 -6.77 19.55 18.98
N PRO A 256 -7.83 19.26 18.20
CA PRO A 256 -7.81 19.46 16.76
C PRO A 256 -7.92 20.94 16.42
N ARG A 257 -7.10 21.41 15.46
CA ARG A 257 -7.27 22.71 14.80
C ARG A 257 -7.34 22.52 13.31
N ALA A 258 -8.41 23.05 12.71
CA ALA A 258 -8.67 22.96 11.28
C ALA A 258 -8.19 24.22 10.54
N TYR A 259 -7.65 24.03 9.35
CA TYR A 259 -7.11 25.07 8.49
C TYR A 259 -7.64 24.91 7.07
N ARG A 260 -8.21 25.98 6.50
CA ARG A 260 -8.77 25.99 5.15
C ARG A 260 -7.70 26.37 4.13
N ILE A 261 -7.63 25.61 3.03
CA ILE A 261 -6.79 25.90 1.87
C ILE A 261 -7.55 26.87 0.97
N ALA A 262 -6.92 28.00 0.63
CA ALA A 262 -7.59 29.07 -0.12
C ALA A 262 -7.80 28.71 -1.60
N ASP A 263 -6.85 27.96 -2.19
CA ASP A 263 -6.88 27.54 -3.59
C ASP A 263 -6.51 26.04 -3.69
N PRO A 264 -7.46 25.14 -3.43
CA PRO A 264 -7.23 23.69 -3.46
C PRO A 264 -6.98 23.18 -4.88
N GLY A 265 -6.15 22.15 -5.02
CA GLY A 265 -5.92 21.44 -6.27
C GLY A 265 -5.89 19.94 -6.04
N ALA A 266 -6.20 19.15 -7.07
CA ALA A 266 -6.17 17.70 -6.99
C ALA A 266 -4.73 17.17 -7.08
N TYR A 267 -4.25 16.58 -5.99
CA TYR A 267 -2.92 16.00 -5.86
C TYR A 267 -3.02 14.62 -5.22
N ASP A 268 -2.11 13.72 -5.59
CA ASP A 268 -1.89 12.43 -4.94
C ASP A 268 -0.68 12.46 -3.99
N HIS A 269 0.11 13.54 -3.99
CA HIS A 269 1.15 13.78 -3.00
C HIS A 269 0.88 15.07 -2.21
N TYR A 270 0.90 14.99 -0.88
CA TYR A 270 0.80 16.13 0.03
C TYR A 270 1.99 16.17 0.99
N ARG A 271 2.59 17.34 1.22
CA ARG A 271 3.71 17.50 2.15
C ARG A 271 3.50 18.66 3.12
N LEU A 272 3.63 18.37 4.41
CA LEU A 272 3.61 19.33 5.51
C LEU A 272 5.04 19.58 6.00
N ASP A 273 5.61 20.73 5.61
CA ASP A 273 6.94 21.16 6.05
C ASP A 273 6.81 21.98 7.35
N ILE A 274 7.09 21.38 8.50
CA ILE A 274 7.06 22.07 9.81
C ILE A 274 8.36 22.87 10.00
N THR A 275 8.23 24.18 10.13
CA THR A 275 9.36 25.13 10.10
C THR A 275 9.70 25.72 11.46
N ALA A 276 8.77 25.68 12.43
CA ALA A 276 9.01 26.07 13.82
C ALA A 276 8.00 25.42 14.78
N ASN A 277 8.40 25.32 16.04
CA ASN A 277 7.58 24.98 17.21
C ASN A 277 7.74 26.07 18.28
N HIS A 278 7.32 25.79 19.52
CA HIS A 278 7.37 26.74 20.63
C HIS A 278 8.70 26.72 21.43
N GLY A 279 9.82 26.34 20.78
CA GLY A 279 11.18 26.45 21.34
C GLY A 279 11.79 25.14 21.82
N SER A 280 11.08 24.02 21.68
CA SER A 280 11.60 22.69 22.00
C SER A 280 12.59 22.18 20.94
N PRO A 281 13.60 21.37 21.27
CA PRO A 281 14.41 20.67 20.27
C PRO A 281 13.67 19.51 19.58
N HIS A 282 12.42 19.25 19.92
CA HIS A 282 11.62 18.12 19.45
C HIS A 282 10.28 18.56 18.87
N LEU A 283 9.69 17.71 18.04
CA LEU A 283 8.38 17.90 17.44
C LEU A 283 7.46 16.74 17.80
N GLN A 284 6.18 17.02 17.81
CA GLN A 284 5.18 15.98 17.89
C GLN A 284 3.86 16.39 17.27
N LEU A 285 3.05 15.38 16.99
CA LEU A 285 1.67 15.53 16.58
C LEU A 285 0.93 14.22 16.88
N GLN A 286 -0.35 14.30 17.22
CA GLN A 286 -1.17 13.10 17.31
C GLN A 286 -1.64 12.70 15.91
N ALA A 287 -2.29 13.60 15.20
CA ALA A 287 -2.94 13.29 13.92
C ALA A 287 -2.87 14.44 12.93
N VAL A 288 -2.74 14.08 11.65
CA VAL A 288 -2.97 14.95 10.49
C VAL A 288 -4.15 14.37 9.72
N ARG A 289 -5.26 15.11 9.62
CA ARG A 289 -6.37 14.74 8.75
C ARG A 289 -6.36 15.61 7.51
N LEU A 290 -6.30 15.00 6.34
CA LEU A 290 -6.48 15.67 5.07
C LEU A 290 -7.95 15.55 4.71
N LEU A 291 -8.56 16.68 4.42
CA LEU A 291 -10.00 16.79 4.35
C LEU A 291 -10.37 17.31 2.95
N ALA A 292 -10.97 16.46 2.13
CA ALA A 292 -11.45 16.83 0.80
C ALA A 292 -12.95 17.11 0.83
N GLY A 293 -13.39 18.17 0.14
CA GLY A 293 -14.80 18.33 -0.17
C GLY A 293 -15.27 17.10 -0.93
N GLY A 294 -16.19 16.34 -0.34
CA GLY A 294 -16.69 15.08 -0.91
C GLY A 294 -17.14 15.26 -2.37
N SER A 295 -17.22 14.17 -3.12
CA SER A 295 -17.82 14.14 -4.45
C SER A 295 -19.28 14.62 -4.34
N GLY A 296 -19.45 15.94 -4.42
CA GLY A 296 -20.74 16.58 -4.32
C GLY A 296 -21.63 16.02 -5.41
N GLY A 297 -22.91 15.90 -5.11
CA GLY A 297 -23.91 15.54 -6.09
C GLY A 297 -25.22 16.18 -5.68
N PHE A 298 -26.20 16.07 -6.54
CA PHE A 298 -27.54 16.46 -6.20
C PHE A 298 -28.51 15.34 -6.53
N VAL A 299 -29.61 15.32 -5.79
CA VAL A 299 -30.82 14.59 -6.16
C VAL A 299 -31.95 15.60 -6.28
N GLY A 300 -32.92 15.30 -7.11
CA GLY A 300 -33.94 16.26 -7.44
C GLY A 300 -34.91 15.74 -8.48
N TYR A 301 -35.65 16.67 -9.07
CA TYR A 301 -36.50 16.37 -10.21
C TYR A 301 -36.28 17.40 -11.31
N ARG A 302 -36.52 16.95 -12.53
CA ARG A 302 -36.60 17.77 -13.73
C ARG A 302 -37.98 17.60 -14.35
N ARG A 303 -38.62 18.69 -14.74
CA ARG A 303 -39.90 18.69 -15.44
C ARG A 303 -39.79 19.52 -16.70
N ARG A 304 -39.97 18.89 -17.87
CA ARG A 304 -40.12 19.61 -19.14
C ARG A 304 -41.55 20.11 -19.29
N ALA A 305 -41.74 21.25 -19.96
CA ALA A 305 -43.05 21.80 -20.25
C ALA A 305 -43.95 20.73 -20.91
N GLY A 306 -45.16 20.56 -20.36
CA GLY A 306 -46.13 19.56 -20.84
C GLY A 306 -45.84 18.10 -20.47
N HIS A 307 -44.79 17.82 -19.69
CA HIS A 307 -44.42 16.46 -19.27
C HIS A 307 -44.45 16.28 -17.75
N ALA A 308 -44.56 15.04 -17.29
CA ALA A 308 -44.46 14.70 -15.86
C ALA A 308 -43.02 14.94 -15.35
N PRO A 309 -42.84 15.29 -14.05
CA PRO A 309 -41.51 15.38 -13.46
C PRO A 309 -40.85 14.01 -13.43
N VAL A 310 -39.55 13.97 -13.72
CA VAL A 310 -38.71 12.77 -13.67
C VAL A 310 -37.61 12.95 -12.63
N ALA A 311 -37.17 11.83 -12.04
CA ALA A 311 -36.03 11.84 -11.13
C ALA A 311 -34.79 12.35 -11.86
N TYR A 312 -34.07 13.26 -11.21
CA TYR A 312 -32.92 13.95 -11.77
C TYR A 312 -31.80 13.98 -10.74
N ARG A 313 -30.61 13.56 -11.15
CA ARG A 313 -29.43 13.56 -10.28
C ARG A 313 -28.22 14.04 -11.03
N GLY A 314 -27.22 14.49 -10.30
CA GLY A 314 -25.94 14.82 -10.88
C GLY A 314 -24.78 14.53 -9.95
N THR A 315 -23.64 14.23 -10.56
CA THR A 315 -22.37 13.98 -9.89
C THR A 315 -21.42 15.12 -10.26
N ARG A 316 -20.76 15.72 -9.26
CA ARG A 316 -19.88 16.88 -9.47
C ARG A 316 -18.67 16.49 -10.31
N VAL A 317 -18.36 17.32 -11.30
CA VAL A 317 -17.17 17.18 -12.14
C VAL A 317 -15.95 17.68 -11.36
N ALA A 318 -14.93 16.84 -11.21
CA ALA A 318 -13.66 17.20 -10.58
C ALA A 318 -12.87 18.16 -11.50
N GLN A 319 -12.38 19.28 -10.95
CA GLN A 319 -11.54 20.21 -11.70
C GLN A 319 -10.13 19.63 -11.87
N ALA A 320 -9.62 19.61 -13.10
CA ALA A 320 -8.24 19.24 -13.39
C ALA A 320 -7.26 20.27 -12.81
N PRO A 321 -6.03 19.87 -12.43
CA PRO A 321 -5.03 20.81 -11.92
C PRO A 321 -4.74 21.90 -12.98
N PRO A 322 -4.60 23.17 -12.58
CA PRO A 322 -4.18 24.21 -13.51
C PRO A 322 -2.79 23.86 -14.05
N GLY A 323 -2.62 23.93 -15.37
CA GLY A 323 -1.34 23.70 -16.03
C GLY A 323 -0.24 24.61 -15.46
N PRO A 324 1.04 24.22 -15.55
CA PRO A 324 2.14 25.01 -15.03
C PRO A 324 2.11 26.42 -15.64
N PRO A 325 2.42 27.47 -14.85
CA PRO A 325 2.45 28.83 -15.37
C PRO A 325 3.44 28.90 -16.54
N PRO A 326 3.12 29.68 -17.60
CA PRO A 326 3.99 29.77 -18.75
C PRO A 326 5.36 30.29 -18.32
N VAL A 327 6.39 29.51 -18.63
CA VAL A 327 7.79 29.93 -18.47
C VAL A 327 8.09 30.94 -19.56
N ASP A 328 8.46 32.16 -19.19
CA ASP A 328 8.93 33.18 -20.12
C ASP A 328 10.10 32.63 -20.93
N ALA A 329 9.92 32.55 -22.26
CA ALA A 329 10.92 32.03 -23.18
C ALA A 329 12.11 33.02 -23.30
N PRO A 330 13.38 32.56 -23.19
CA PRO A 330 14.52 33.38 -23.56
C PRO A 330 14.70 33.43 -25.09
N GLU A 331 15.18 34.57 -25.59
CA GLU A 331 15.29 34.94 -27.00
C GLU A 331 16.11 33.97 -27.89
N PRO A 332 15.84 33.92 -29.22
CA PRO A 332 16.39 32.90 -30.11
C PRO A 332 17.84 33.20 -30.54
N GLY A 333 18.75 32.29 -30.20
CA GLY A 333 20.14 32.30 -30.67
C GLY A 333 20.54 31.00 -31.39
N SER A 334 20.45 31.04 -32.73
CA SER A 334 21.12 30.21 -33.77
C SER A 334 20.99 28.66 -33.78
N PRO A 335 20.73 28.04 -34.95
CA PRO A 335 20.52 26.59 -35.07
C PRO A 335 21.85 25.81 -35.21
N PRO A 336 21.97 24.57 -34.71
CA PRO A 336 23.11 23.72 -35.02
C PRO A 336 22.93 22.97 -36.35
N SER A 337 24.04 22.85 -37.07
CA SER A 337 24.24 22.19 -38.37
C SER A 337 23.99 20.66 -38.36
N PRO A 338 23.78 20.03 -39.53
CA PRO A 338 23.15 18.70 -39.62
C PRO A 338 24.07 17.53 -39.27
N ARG A 339 23.44 16.51 -38.68
CA ARG A 339 23.98 15.27 -38.13
C ARG A 339 24.84 14.46 -39.12
N THR A 340 26.08 14.17 -38.74
CA THR A 340 26.83 13.00 -39.23
C THR A 340 26.47 11.76 -38.40
N ARG A 341 26.15 10.68 -39.10
CA ARG A 341 25.89 9.34 -38.57
C ARG A 341 27.20 8.75 -38.05
N GLY A 342 27.37 8.58 -36.74
CA GLY A 342 28.53 7.90 -36.15
C GLY A 342 28.55 7.95 -34.62
N SER A 343 28.50 6.76 -34.01
CA SER A 343 28.78 6.45 -32.59
C SER A 343 27.75 6.89 -31.53
N ARG A 344 27.16 5.90 -30.83
CA ARG A 344 26.42 6.10 -29.57
C ARG A 344 27.35 6.80 -28.55
N PRO A 345 26.89 7.81 -27.79
CA PRO A 345 27.69 8.43 -26.73
C PRO A 345 28.01 7.43 -25.62
N ALA A 346 29.11 7.67 -24.91
CA ALA A 346 29.68 6.84 -23.83
C ALA A 346 28.79 6.69 -22.57
N GLU A 347 27.53 7.13 -22.63
CA GLU A 347 26.61 7.23 -21.49
C GLU A 347 25.89 5.91 -21.15
N TRP A 348 26.21 4.81 -21.86
CA TRP A 348 25.58 3.51 -21.65
C TRP A 348 26.62 2.38 -21.66
N GLU A 349 27.63 2.47 -20.79
CA GLU A 349 28.47 1.31 -20.47
C GLU A 349 27.61 0.32 -19.67
N GLU A 350 27.33 -0.85 -20.25
CA GLU A 350 26.59 -1.93 -19.59
C GLU A 350 27.27 -2.32 -18.27
N TRP A 351 26.48 -2.49 -17.21
CA TRP A 351 27.02 -2.84 -15.89
C TRP A 351 27.78 -4.17 -15.95
N ARG A 352 28.94 -4.23 -15.27
CA ARG A 352 29.73 -5.46 -15.13
C ARG A 352 30.26 -5.61 -13.69
N PRO A 353 30.33 -6.84 -13.14
CA PRO A 353 30.99 -7.10 -11.86
C PRO A 353 32.41 -6.54 -11.85
N GLY A 354 32.84 -5.90 -10.76
CA GLY A 354 34.17 -5.31 -10.65
C GLY A 354 34.42 -4.07 -11.53
N GLY A 355 33.37 -3.48 -12.11
CA GLY A 355 33.43 -2.26 -12.93
C GLY A 355 33.56 -0.96 -12.12
N SER A 356 33.16 0.17 -12.71
CA SER A 356 33.23 1.49 -12.05
C SER A 356 31.94 1.91 -11.33
N TRP A 357 30.89 1.10 -11.40
CA TRP A 357 29.57 1.44 -10.86
C TRP A 357 28.78 0.20 -10.45
N LEU A 358 27.75 0.40 -9.61
CA LEU A 358 26.86 -0.63 -9.06
C LEU A 358 25.39 -0.23 -9.25
N PRO A 359 24.52 -1.09 -9.80
CA PRO A 359 23.11 -0.81 -10.00
C PRO A 359 22.31 -1.03 -8.72
N LEU A 360 21.04 -0.61 -8.72
CA LEU A 360 20.04 -1.03 -7.75
C LEU A 360 19.99 -2.57 -7.63
N GLY A 361 19.89 -3.08 -6.40
CA GLY A 361 19.95 -4.51 -6.08
C GLY A 361 21.36 -5.11 -6.17
N GLY A 362 22.37 -4.32 -6.54
CA GLY A 362 23.76 -4.76 -6.56
C GLY A 362 24.38 -4.76 -5.17
N SER A 363 25.29 -5.70 -4.93
CA SER A 363 26.06 -5.78 -3.69
C SER A 363 27.56 -5.90 -3.94
N LEU A 364 28.33 -5.64 -2.89
CA LEU A 364 29.76 -5.86 -2.77
C LEU A 364 30.03 -6.71 -1.52
N SER A 365 30.75 -7.82 -1.68
CA SER A 365 31.23 -8.64 -0.56
C SER A 365 32.65 -9.10 -0.85
N MET A 366 33.63 -8.43 -0.22
CA MET A 366 35.05 -8.53 -0.62
C MET A 366 35.28 -8.24 -2.11
N GLU A 367 34.42 -7.40 -2.70
CA GLU A 367 34.51 -6.93 -4.07
C GLU A 367 34.90 -5.45 -4.08
N SER A 368 35.38 -4.97 -5.23
CA SER A 368 35.82 -3.59 -5.42
C SER A 368 35.18 -2.95 -6.65
N LEU A 369 35.07 -1.62 -6.63
CA LEU A 369 34.71 -0.81 -7.79
C LEU A 369 35.88 0.09 -8.17
N THR A 370 36.31 0.07 -9.42
CA THR A 370 37.46 0.86 -9.87
C THR A 370 37.03 1.87 -10.93
N SER A 371 37.36 3.14 -10.69
CA SER A 371 37.08 4.27 -11.59
C SER A 371 37.55 4.01 -13.04
N PRO A 372 36.94 4.65 -14.06
CA PRO A 372 37.30 4.45 -15.47
C PRO A 372 38.78 4.62 -15.82
N SER A 373 39.47 5.57 -15.18
CA SER A 373 40.91 5.80 -15.30
C SER A 373 41.77 4.74 -14.63
N GLY A 374 41.22 3.96 -13.69
CA GLY A 374 41.97 3.06 -12.82
C GLY A 374 42.60 3.74 -11.62
N ARG A 375 42.47 5.06 -11.47
CA ARG A 375 43.13 5.83 -10.41
C ARG A 375 42.53 5.57 -9.04
N PHE A 376 41.21 5.54 -8.93
CA PHE A 376 40.51 5.36 -7.66
C PHE A 376 39.79 4.03 -7.58
N THR A 377 39.82 3.40 -6.40
CA THR A 377 39.10 2.15 -6.12
C THR A 377 38.34 2.24 -4.80
N VAL A 378 37.07 1.83 -4.83
CA VAL A 378 36.27 1.49 -3.65
C VAL A 378 36.66 0.10 -3.18
N LEU A 379 37.13 0.00 -1.95
CA LEU A 379 37.53 -1.23 -1.29
C LEU A 379 36.43 -1.60 -0.28
N HIS A 380 35.80 -2.76 -0.45
CA HIS A 380 34.98 -3.36 0.60
C HIS A 380 35.68 -4.59 1.15
N SER A 381 35.88 -4.65 2.47
CA SER A 381 36.65 -5.70 3.14
C SER A 381 36.03 -6.07 4.49
N VAL A 382 36.21 -7.32 4.91
CA VAL A 382 35.79 -7.78 6.25
C VAL A 382 36.70 -7.26 7.37
N TYR A 383 37.82 -6.65 7.02
CA TYR A 383 38.77 -6.02 7.93
C TYR A 383 38.58 -4.50 7.95
N GLU A 384 38.91 -3.85 9.06
CA GLU A 384 38.75 -2.40 9.20
C GLU A 384 39.77 -1.60 8.39
N PRO A 385 39.33 -0.50 7.73
CA PRO A 385 37.96 -0.05 7.57
C PRO A 385 37.21 -0.89 6.52
N SER A 386 35.93 -1.12 6.76
CA SER A 386 35.11 -2.01 5.95
C SER A 386 34.77 -1.47 4.57
N LEU A 387 34.63 -0.14 4.43
CA LEU A 387 34.42 0.53 3.15
C LEU A 387 35.30 1.79 3.04
N ALA A 388 36.12 1.87 2.00
CA ALA A 388 37.04 2.98 1.77
C ALA A 388 37.25 3.27 0.29
N VAL A 389 37.64 4.51 -0.05
CA VAL A 389 38.15 4.87 -1.38
C VAL A 389 39.65 5.10 -1.29
N ARG A 390 40.41 4.49 -2.19
CA ARG A 390 41.87 4.63 -2.26
C ARG A 390 42.31 5.18 -3.61
N ASP A 391 43.31 6.07 -3.60
CA ASP A 391 44.06 6.46 -4.79
C ASP A 391 45.16 5.42 -5.04
N ASN A 392 45.09 4.72 -6.18
CA ASN A 392 46.02 3.66 -6.55
C ASN A 392 47.40 4.19 -6.96
N VAL A 393 47.53 5.49 -7.25
CA VAL A 393 48.82 6.13 -7.55
C VAL A 393 49.59 6.40 -6.26
N THR A 394 48.95 7.04 -5.27
CA THR A 394 49.59 7.37 -3.98
C THR A 394 49.51 6.22 -2.98
N ARG A 395 48.61 5.26 -3.20
CA ARG A 395 48.21 4.18 -2.28
C ARG A 395 47.54 4.65 -1.00
N GLU A 396 47.21 5.93 -0.89
CA GLU A 396 46.53 6.50 0.28
C GLU A 396 45.01 6.33 0.19
N ARG A 397 44.38 6.10 1.34
CA ARG A 397 42.92 6.12 1.48
C ARG A 397 42.46 7.58 1.51
N VAL A 398 41.72 7.99 0.48
CA VAL A 398 41.21 9.37 0.32
C VAL A 398 39.83 9.54 0.97
N TRP A 399 39.14 8.44 1.25
CA TRP A 399 37.90 8.41 2.01
C TRP A 399 37.77 7.09 2.76
N VAL A 400 37.15 7.15 3.93
CA VAL A 400 36.82 5.99 4.76
C VAL A 400 35.42 6.24 5.30
N SER A 401 34.53 5.26 5.18
CA SER A 401 33.21 5.37 5.80
C SER A 401 33.33 5.31 7.32
N ASP A 402 32.35 5.86 8.00
CA ASP A 402 32.12 5.69 9.44
C ASP A 402 31.45 4.34 9.77
N SER A 403 31.30 3.44 8.79
CA SER A 403 30.77 2.10 9.00
C SER A 403 31.72 1.28 9.89
N PRO A 404 31.21 0.59 10.92
CA PRO A 404 31.97 -0.47 11.59
C PRO A 404 32.20 -1.66 10.62
N SER A 405 32.91 -2.69 11.08
CA SER A 405 33.18 -3.91 10.28
C SER A 405 31.90 -4.47 9.65
N SER A 406 31.88 -4.60 8.32
CA SER A 406 30.74 -5.10 7.54
C SER A 406 31.16 -6.24 6.64
N ASN A 407 30.23 -7.17 6.38
CA ASN A 407 30.45 -8.34 5.53
C ASN A 407 29.85 -8.15 4.13
N MET A 408 28.91 -7.22 4.00
CA MET A 408 28.22 -6.91 2.76
C MET A 408 27.83 -5.44 2.73
N VAL A 409 28.00 -4.81 1.58
CA VAL A 409 27.41 -3.51 1.25
C VAL A 409 26.48 -3.71 0.06
N CYS A 410 25.26 -3.19 0.14
CA CYS A 410 24.23 -3.36 -0.88
C CYS A 410 23.61 -2.01 -1.22
N LEU A 411 23.47 -1.72 -2.52
CA LEU A 411 22.61 -0.64 -2.98
C LEU A 411 21.20 -1.22 -3.16
N GLY A 412 20.31 -0.90 -2.24
CA GLY A 412 18.94 -1.41 -2.24
C GLY A 412 18.13 -0.95 -3.46
N PRO A 413 17.03 -1.65 -3.80
CA PRO A 413 16.13 -1.25 -4.89
C PRO A 413 15.41 0.08 -4.62
N ASP A 414 15.30 0.46 -3.35
CA ASP A 414 14.84 1.77 -2.88
C ASP A 414 15.84 2.90 -3.17
N GLY A 415 17.10 2.57 -3.45
CA GLY A 415 18.15 3.55 -3.71
C GLY A 415 19.03 3.89 -2.51
N ASP A 416 18.85 3.25 -1.34
CA ASP A 416 19.75 3.43 -0.19
C ASP A 416 20.97 2.50 -0.28
N LEU A 417 22.17 3.02 -0.01
CA LEU A 417 23.37 2.20 0.14
C LEU A 417 23.54 1.79 1.61
N VAL A 418 23.48 0.49 1.90
CA VAL A 418 23.42 -0.08 3.25
C VAL A 418 24.55 -1.07 3.49
N ALA A 419 25.21 -1.01 4.65
CA ALA A 419 26.19 -2.00 5.10
C ALA A 419 25.59 -2.94 6.16
N TRP A 420 25.95 -4.21 6.08
CA TRP A 420 25.43 -5.29 6.90
C TRP A 420 26.57 -6.06 7.57
N ASP A 421 26.36 -6.50 8.82
CA ASP A 421 27.31 -7.34 9.55
C ASP A 421 27.11 -8.86 9.30
N HIS A 422 27.94 -9.68 9.94
CA HIS A 422 27.88 -11.14 9.85
C HIS A 422 26.62 -11.79 10.43
N GLN A 423 25.83 -11.04 11.21
CA GLN A 423 24.57 -11.49 11.80
C GLN A 423 23.36 -11.06 10.95
N GLY A 424 23.59 -10.31 9.87
CA GLY A 424 22.53 -9.74 9.05
C GLY A 424 21.94 -8.45 9.62
N SER A 425 22.58 -7.81 10.61
CA SER A 425 22.15 -6.52 11.13
C SER A 425 22.64 -5.38 10.26
N ARG A 426 21.79 -4.38 10.04
CA ARG A 426 22.17 -3.12 9.38
C ARG A 426 23.06 -2.31 10.31
N VAL A 427 24.27 -2.01 9.86
CA VAL A 427 25.27 -1.28 10.67
C VAL A 427 25.59 0.12 10.16
N TRP A 428 25.25 0.42 8.90
CA TRP A 428 25.49 1.73 8.30
C TRP A 428 24.58 1.97 7.10
N SER A 429 24.28 3.24 6.78
CA SER A 429 23.53 3.60 5.58
C SER A 429 23.72 5.06 5.18
N THR A 430 23.51 5.34 3.89
CA THR A 430 23.52 6.70 3.33
C THR A 430 22.25 7.52 3.60
N GLY A 431 21.14 6.88 3.97
CA GLY A 431 19.84 7.52 4.18
C GLY A 431 19.19 8.02 2.89
N THR A 432 19.51 7.43 1.73
CA THR A 432 19.10 7.93 0.41
C THR A 432 17.93 7.19 -0.22
N GLY A 433 17.29 6.31 0.55
CA GLY A 433 16.12 5.54 0.12
C GLY A 433 15.02 6.45 -0.43
N TRP A 434 14.50 6.05 -1.58
CA TRP A 434 13.43 6.70 -2.35
C TRP A 434 13.76 8.10 -2.88
N LEU A 435 14.99 8.60 -2.73
CA LEU A 435 15.43 9.89 -3.27
C LEU A 435 15.77 9.85 -4.78
N GLY A 436 15.29 8.83 -5.50
CA GLY A 436 15.48 8.70 -6.95
C GLY A 436 16.85 8.19 -7.40
N VAL A 437 17.66 7.65 -6.48
CA VAL A 437 18.94 7.00 -6.79
C VAL A 437 18.74 5.82 -7.76
N ARG A 438 19.65 5.66 -8.71
CA ARG A 438 19.66 4.58 -9.70
C ARG A 438 20.95 3.77 -9.72
N ARG A 439 22.07 4.35 -9.28
CA ARG A 439 23.36 3.65 -9.21
C ARG A 439 24.36 4.37 -8.31
N LEU A 440 25.30 3.60 -7.80
CA LEU A 440 26.52 4.05 -7.16
C LEU A 440 27.65 4.12 -8.20
N GLU A 441 28.39 5.22 -8.26
CA GLU A 441 29.46 5.45 -9.23
C GLU A 441 30.77 5.83 -8.53
N MET A 442 31.87 5.19 -8.92
CA MET A 442 33.23 5.62 -8.61
C MET A 442 33.77 6.47 -9.76
N ARG A 443 33.88 7.78 -9.55
CA ARG A 443 34.27 8.75 -10.58
C ARG A 443 35.79 8.98 -10.61
N ASP A 444 36.30 9.40 -11.77
CA ASP A 444 37.71 9.74 -11.95
C ASP A 444 38.17 10.98 -11.15
N SER A 445 37.22 11.74 -10.59
CA SER A 445 37.48 12.83 -9.65
C SER A 445 37.87 12.35 -8.24
N GLY A 446 37.71 11.04 -7.93
CA GLY A 446 37.84 10.49 -6.59
C GLY A 446 36.53 10.55 -5.78
N GLU A 447 35.43 10.98 -6.41
CA GLU A 447 34.10 11.04 -5.82
C GLU A 447 33.37 9.70 -5.94
N LEU A 448 32.89 9.18 -4.80
CA LEU A 448 31.93 8.09 -4.75
C LEU A 448 30.53 8.69 -4.63
N ALA A 449 29.71 8.54 -5.67
CA ALA A 449 28.44 9.24 -5.79
C ALA A 449 27.26 8.29 -6.03
N LEU A 450 26.14 8.55 -5.35
CA LEU A 450 24.84 7.99 -5.70
C LEU A 450 24.14 8.95 -6.66
N THR A 451 23.71 8.43 -7.80
CA THR A 451 23.20 9.23 -8.92
C THR A 451 21.81 8.82 -9.35
N GLY A 452 20.99 9.80 -9.74
CA GLY A 452 19.65 9.61 -10.28
C GLY A 452 19.64 9.30 -11.79
N ALA A 453 18.44 9.09 -12.33
CA ALA A 453 18.24 8.73 -13.75
C ALA A 453 18.64 9.84 -14.73
N ASP A 454 18.65 11.09 -14.26
CA ASP A 454 19.06 12.30 -14.98
C ASP A 454 20.56 12.61 -14.81
N GLY A 455 21.29 11.76 -14.07
CA GLY A 455 22.70 11.96 -13.74
C GLY A 455 22.95 12.92 -12.57
N ALA A 456 21.89 13.42 -11.92
CA ALA A 456 22.02 14.26 -10.73
C ALA A 456 22.64 13.46 -9.57
N VAL A 457 23.55 14.09 -8.83
CA VAL A 457 24.16 13.49 -7.63
C VAL A 457 23.21 13.69 -6.46
N VAL A 458 22.68 12.59 -5.93
CA VAL A 458 21.77 12.56 -4.77
C VAL A 458 22.57 12.52 -3.46
N TRP A 459 23.70 11.82 -3.47
CA TRP A 459 24.63 11.75 -2.35
C TRP A 459 26.07 11.59 -2.85
N SER A 460 27.01 12.12 -2.07
CA SER A 460 28.43 12.11 -2.38
C SER A 460 29.27 11.85 -1.13
N SER A 461 30.37 11.13 -1.30
CA SER A 461 31.39 10.93 -0.25
C SER A 461 32.07 12.23 0.20
N GLY A 462 31.91 13.34 -0.54
CA GLY A 462 32.48 14.64 -0.19
C GLY A 462 34.02 14.70 -0.28
N THR A 463 34.63 13.80 -1.05
CA THR A 463 36.08 13.74 -1.24
C THR A 463 36.59 14.96 -1.99
N PRO A 464 37.72 15.58 -1.57
CA PRO A 464 38.31 16.70 -2.29
C PRO A 464 38.62 16.30 -3.74
N GLN A 465 38.01 16.98 -4.70
CA GLN A 465 38.20 16.64 -6.12
C GLN A 465 39.65 16.89 -6.53
N VAL A 466 40.39 15.82 -6.83
CA VAL A 466 41.73 15.93 -7.39
C VAL A 466 41.59 16.18 -8.88
N SER A 467 42.18 17.27 -9.39
CA SER A 467 42.11 17.61 -10.82
C SER A 467 42.52 16.42 -11.69
N ALA A 468 41.66 16.05 -12.65
CA ALA A 468 41.86 14.99 -13.64
C ALA A 468 43.09 15.20 -14.56
N ALA A 469 43.84 16.29 -14.40
CA ALA A 469 44.93 16.72 -15.26
C ALA A 469 46.28 16.02 -15.02
N SER A 470 46.40 15.08 -14.08
CA SER A 470 47.64 14.33 -13.87
C SER A 470 47.46 12.84 -14.14
N GLY A 471 47.60 12.44 -15.41
CA GLY A 471 47.83 11.03 -15.77
C GLY A 471 46.98 10.48 -16.91
N ALA A 472 46.98 11.14 -18.08
CA ALA A 472 46.56 10.47 -19.30
C ALA A 472 47.48 9.25 -19.54
N GLY A 473 46.96 8.02 -19.33
CA GLY A 473 47.56 6.79 -19.87
C GLY A 473 48.10 5.73 -18.92
N HIS A 474 47.80 5.73 -17.62
CA HIS A 474 48.27 4.66 -16.71
C HIS A 474 47.12 3.85 -16.12
N ARG A 475 46.58 2.88 -16.89
CA ARG A 475 45.86 1.75 -16.30
C ARG A 475 46.88 0.82 -15.66
N THR A 476 47.15 1.02 -14.38
CA THR A 476 48.00 0.12 -13.58
C THR A 476 47.18 -0.81 -12.69
N ALA A 477 45.90 -0.51 -12.49
CA ALA A 477 44.96 -1.30 -11.69
C ALA A 477 44.04 -2.14 -12.59
N ALA A 478 44.00 -3.45 -12.33
CA ALA A 478 43.08 -4.35 -13.01
C ALA A 478 41.63 -4.14 -12.51
N ARG A 479 40.65 -4.43 -13.37
CA ARG A 479 39.22 -4.30 -13.03
C ARG A 479 38.36 -5.30 -13.79
N GLY A 480 37.14 -5.52 -13.31
CA GLY A 480 36.22 -6.46 -13.92
C GLY A 480 36.64 -7.91 -13.68
N SER A 481 36.53 -8.74 -14.72
CA SER A 481 36.93 -10.15 -14.70
C SER A 481 38.36 -10.41 -15.19
N THR A 482 39.09 -9.39 -15.67
CA THR A 482 40.36 -9.60 -16.39
C THR A 482 41.48 -8.66 -15.90
N MET A 483 42.70 -9.20 -15.81
CA MET A 483 43.96 -8.47 -15.66
C MET A 483 44.81 -8.68 -16.91
N ARG A 484 45.29 -7.59 -17.50
CA ARG A 484 46.17 -7.57 -18.67
C ARG A 484 47.63 -7.40 -18.28
N ARG A 485 48.53 -7.67 -19.21
CA ARG A 485 49.96 -7.35 -19.06
C ARG A 485 50.16 -5.88 -18.67
N GLY A 486 51.00 -5.65 -17.66
CA GLY A 486 51.27 -4.34 -17.06
C GLY A 486 50.28 -3.92 -15.96
N GLU A 487 49.17 -4.66 -15.76
CA GLU A 487 48.19 -4.38 -14.71
C GLU A 487 48.48 -5.15 -13.41
N SER A 488 47.93 -4.63 -12.32
CA SER A 488 48.16 -5.15 -10.96
C SER A 488 46.90 -5.14 -10.10
N LEU A 489 46.91 -5.96 -9.04
CA LEU A 489 45.96 -5.94 -7.94
C LEU A 489 46.70 -5.68 -6.64
N TYR A 490 46.18 -4.73 -5.88
CA TYR A 490 46.67 -4.37 -4.56
C TYR A 490 45.47 -3.85 -3.77
N GLY A 491 44.81 -4.64 -2.91
CA GLY A 491 43.56 -4.25 -2.25
C GLY A 491 42.30 -4.37 -3.12
N GLN A 492 42.42 -4.82 -4.36
CA GLN A 492 41.34 -4.92 -5.35
C GLN A 492 40.87 -6.35 -5.53
N SER A 493 39.77 -6.50 -6.25
CA SER A 493 39.23 -7.78 -6.69
C SER A 493 39.09 -7.86 -8.21
N LEU A 494 39.19 -9.07 -8.75
CA LEU A 494 38.61 -9.41 -10.04
C LEU A 494 37.43 -10.35 -9.82
N THR A 495 36.31 -10.11 -10.48
CA THR A 495 35.08 -10.87 -10.29
C THR A 495 34.65 -11.50 -11.61
N SER A 496 34.31 -12.78 -11.62
CA SER A 496 33.78 -13.45 -12.81
C SER A 496 32.48 -12.79 -13.28
N ASP A 497 32.20 -12.86 -14.59
CA ASP A 497 30.99 -12.25 -15.15
C ASP A 497 29.70 -12.77 -14.49
N ASP A 498 29.70 -14.01 -13.98
CA ASP A 498 28.59 -14.64 -13.26
C ASP A 498 28.61 -14.41 -11.73
N ARG A 499 29.57 -13.62 -11.22
CA ARG A 499 29.81 -13.30 -9.80
C ARG A 499 30.05 -14.50 -8.89
N SER A 500 30.15 -15.70 -9.45
CA SER A 500 30.33 -16.91 -8.67
C SER A 500 31.74 -17.01 -8.09
N THR A 501 32.69 -16.26 -8.65
CA THR A 501 34.11 -16.34 -8.34
C THR A 501 34.72 -14.97 -8.20
N VAL A 502 35.38 -14.69 -7.08
CA VAL A 502 36.10 -13.44 -6.81
C VAL A 502 37.56 -13.78 -6.51
N LEU A 503 38.50 -13.23 -7.28
CA LEU A 503 39.91 -13.18 -6.91
C LEU A 503 40.13 -11.89 -6.10
N PHE A 504 40.24 -12.03 -4.80
CA PHE A 504 40.43 -10.94 -3.85
C PHE A 504 41.91 -10.82 -3.45
N HIS A 505 42.42 -9.59 -3.42
CA HIS A 505 43.76 -9.29 -2.92
C HIS A 505 43.72 -8.16 -1.90
N ASP A 506 44.19 -8.36 -0.67
CA ASP A 506 44.16 -7.32 0.39
C ASP A 506 45.50 -6.61 0.64
N GLY A 507 46.53 -6.92 -0.15
CA GLY A 507 47.89 -6.39 0.02
C GLY A 507 48.85 -7.39 0.67
N ARG A 508 48.35 -8.53 1.16
CA ARG A 508 49.17 -9.64 1.68
C ARG A 508 48.62 -11.02 1.35
N VAL A 509 47.33 -11.10 1.08
CA VAL A 509 46.62 -12.33 0.79
C VAL A 509 46.03 -12.22 -0.61
N ALA A 510 46.35 -13.19 -1.46
CA ALA A 510 45.63 -13.42 -2.70
C ALA A 510 44.73 -14.66 -2.50
N ARG A 511 43.42 -14.47 -2.59
CA ARG A 511 42.43 -15.49 -2.29
C ARG A 511 41.41 -15.59 -3.41
N LEU A 512 41.14 -16.78 -3.90
CA LEU A 512 39.95 -17.00 -4.71
C LEU A 512 38.76 -17.32 -3.76
N ILE A 513 37.58 -16.79 -4.06
CA ILE A 513 36.35 -16.95 -3.28
C ILE A 513 35.29 -17.48 -4.24
N LEU A 514 34.63 -18.57 -3.87
CA LEU A 514 33.62 -19.25 -4.66
C LEU A 514 32.29 -19.20 -3.93
N ARG A 515 31.31 -18.41 -4.42
CA ARG A 515 30.00 -18.24 -3.79
C ARG A 515 30.09 -17.93 -2.28
N GLY A 516 30.94 -16.98 -1.91
CA GLY A 516 31.17 -16.61 -0.50
C GLY A 516 31.94 -17.65 0.34
N ARG A 517 32.35 -18.79 -0.25
CA ARG A 517 33.26 -19.75 0.39
C ARG A 517 34.70 -19.48 -0.02
N THR A 518 35.64 -19.64 0.89
CA THR A 518 37.07 -19.56 0.61
C THR A 518 37.48 -20.71 -0.33
N SER A 519 38.26 -20.42 -1.37
CA SER A 519 38.67 -21.43 -2.34
C SER A 519 39.78 -22.35 -1.83
N HIS A 520 40.19 -23.28 -2.69
CA HIS A 520 41.36 -24.13 -2.55
C HIS A 520 42.69 -23.45 -2.95
N TRP A 521 42.64 -22.20 -3.43
CA TRP A 521 43.80 -21.44 -3.87
C TRP A 521 43.89 -20.12 -3.10
N ASP A 522 44.61 -20.18 -1.99
CA ASP A 522 44.92 -19.05 -1.13
C ASP A 522 46.44 -18.92 -1.04
N ARG A 523 46.96 -17.71 -1.25
CA ARG A 523 48.37 -17.38 -1.07
C ARG A 523 48.49 -16.36 0.05
N PHE A 524 49.29 -16.69 1.05
CA PHE A 524 49.57 -15.85 2.19
C PHE A 524 51.02 -15.43 2.15
N TYR A 525 51.27 -14.13 2.26
CA TYR A 525 52.60 -13.57 2.30
C TYR A 525 52.82 -12.89 3.66
N ASP A 526 54.02 -13.04 4.19
CA ASP A 526 54.47 -12.46 5.47
C ASP A 526 54.73 -10.95 5.36
N GLN A 527 54.98 -10.48 4.15
CA GLN A 527 55.20 -9.09 3.79
C GLN A 527 54.13 -8.57 2.82
N GLU A 528 54.02 -7.25 2.76
CA GLU A 528 53.14 -6.59 1.79
C GLU A 528 53.58 -6.87 0.36
N ASN A 529 52.61 -7.05 -0.52
CA ASN A 529 52.84 -7.39 -1.91
C ASN A 529 51.77 -6.84 -2.85
N ILE A 530 52.03 -6.99 -4.14
CA ILE A 530 51.20 -6.60 -5.25
C ILE A 530 51.19 -7.78 -6.20
N LEU A 531 50.01 -8.19 -6.65
CA LEU A 531 49.88 -9.21 -7.69
C LEU A 531 49.93 -8.51 -9.06
N VAL A 532 50.91 -8.82 -9.89
CA VAL A 532 51.15 -8.16 -11.18
C VAL A 532 51.18 -9.20 -12.29
N LEU A 533 50.49 -8.94 -13.40
CA LEU A 533 50.76 -9.65 -14.66
C LEU A 533 51.79 -8.82 -15.43
N ASP A 534 53.06 -9.22 -15.35
CA ASP A 534 54.17 -8.47 -15.94
C ASP A 534 54.08 -8.43 -17.48
N ASP A 535 54.75 -7.46 -18.10
CA ASP A 535 54.78 -7.30 -19.56
C ASP A 535 55.38 -8.51 -20.31
N ASP A 536 56.21 -9.31 -19.62
CA ASP A 536 56.76 -10.57 -20.13
C ASP A 536 55.75 -11.74 -20.07
N GLY A 537 54.53 -11.48 -19.56
CA GLY A 537 53.43 -12.43 -19.50
C GLY A 537 53.41 -13.31 -18.26
N PHE A 538 54.29 -13.10 -17.29
CA PHE A 538 54.29 -13.85 -16.04
C PHE A 538 53.47 -13.16 -14.96
N LEU A 539 52.58 -13.93 -14.33
CA LEU A 539 51.86 -13.52 -13.13
C LEU A 539 52.78 -13.68 -11.93
N ARG A 540 53.12 -12.57 -11.26
CA ARG A 540 54.05 -12.54 -10.13
C ARG A 540 53.46 -11.80 -8.94
N SER A 541 53.78 -12.28 -7.75
CA SER A 541 53.68 -11.47 -6.54
C SER A 541 54.98 -10.68 -6.39
N ARG A 542 54.88 -9.36 -6.25
CA ARG A 542 56.01 -8.45 -6.08
C ARG A 542 55.84 -7.63 -4.82
N THR A 543 56.93 -7.24 -4.19
CA THR A 543 56.91 -6.25 -3.13
C THR A 543 56.56 -4.86 -3.68
N PRO A 544 56.10 -3.93 -2.82
CA PRO A 544 55.89 -2.52 -3.17
C PRO A 544 57.02 -1.82 -3.94
N ASP A 545 58.27 -2.19 -3.70
CA ASP A 545 59.50 -1.69 -4.33
C ASP A 545 59.91 -2.47 -5.60
N GLY A 546 59.12 -3.49 -5.99
CA GLY A 546 59.22 -4.17 -7.28
C GLY A 546 60.01 -5.48 -7.27
N ALA A 547 60.55 -5.92 -6.13
CA ALA A 547 61.23 -7.21 -6.02
C ALA A 547 60.23 -8.36 -6.18
N VAL A 548 60.61 -9.42 -6.90
CA VAL A 548 59.75 -10.60 -7.08
C VAL A 548 59.75 -11.42 -5.79
N VAL A 549 58.57 -11.57 -5.19
CA VAL A 549 58.32 -12.46 -4.05
C VAL A 549 58.08 -13.88 -4.55
N GLU A 550 57.26 -14.02 -5.59
CA GLU A 550 56.94 -15.30 -6.19
C GLU A 550 56.56 -15.14 -7.67
N GLU A 551 57.00 -16.08 -8.51
CA GLU A 551 56.45 -16.30 -9.84
C GLU A 551 55.37 -17.39 -9.79
N ILE A 552 54.13 -17.01 -10.09
CA ILE A 552 52.95 -17.89 -9.89
C ILE A 552 52.65 -18.69 -11.15
N ALA A 553 52.68 -18.05 -12.32
CA ALA A 553 52.29 -18.64 -13.61
C ALA A 553 52.82 -17.83 -14.81
N GLY A 554 52.93 -18.45 -15.99
CA GLY A 554 53.27 -17.77 -17.23
C GLY A 554 54.10 -18.59 -18.22
N PRO A 555 54.37 -18.05 -19.42
CA PRO A 555 53.88 -16.76 -19.93
C PRO A 555 52.44 -16.84 -20.48
N GLY A 556 51.64 -15.82 -20.23
CA GLY A 556 50.29 -15.62 -20.77
C GLY A 556 50.06 -14.16 -21.20
N ALA A 557 48.93 -13.89 -21.86
CA ALA A 557 48.50 -12.59 -22.33
C ALA A 557 47.53 -11.88 -21.38
N GLU A 558 46.62 -12.63 -20.75
CA GLU A 558 45.67 -12.09 -19.78
C GLU A 558 45.28 -13.13 -18.72
N LEU A 559 45.04 -12.67 -17.50
CA LEU A 559 44.47 -13.44 -16.41
C LEU A 559 42.97 -13.15 -16.33
N THR A 560 42.13 -14.16 -16.48
CA THR A 560 40.67 -14.04 -16.44
C THR A 560 40.09 -14.82 -15.27
N VAL A 561 39.25 -14.19 -14.45
CA VAL A 561 38.46 -14.86 -13.44
C VAL A 561 37.19 -15.40 -14.08
N VAL A 562 37.07 -16.72 -14.10
CA VAL A 562 35.92 -17.45 -14.63
C VAL A 562 35.23 -18.20 -13.51
N ARG A 563 34.05 -18.77 -13.78
CA ARG A 563 33.36 -19.63 -12.81
C ARG A 563 34.30 -20.75 -12.35
N GLY A 564 34.66 -20.76 -11.08
CA GLY A 564 35.47 -21.81 -10.47
C GLY A 564 36.96 -21.52 -10.32
N ALA A 565 37.53 -20.59 -11.09
CA ALA A 565 38.97 -20.43 -11.20
C ALA A 565 39.42 -19.05 -11.70
N ALA A 566 40.69 -18.72 -11.46
CA ALA A 566 41.42 -17.72 -12.23
C ALA A 566 42.30 -18.45 -13.27
N GLU A 567 42.20 -18.05 -14.52
CA GLU A 567 42.86 -18.68 -15.66
C GLU A 567 43.79 -17.69 -16.37
N LEU A 568 45.07 -18.00 -16.43
CA LEU A 568 46.00 -17.28 -17.29
C LEU A 568 45.91 -17.88 -18.70
N ARG A 569 45.65 -17.03 -19.69
CA ARG A 569 45.42 -17.40 -21.09
C ARG A 569 46.48 -16.80 -21.99
N ASP A 570 46.89 -17.52 -23.04
CA ASP A 570 47.80 -16.99 -24.06
C ASP A 570 47.08 -16.11 -25.11
N GLU A 571 47.81 -15.64 -26.12
CA GLU A 571 47.30 -14.77 -27.20
C GLU A 571 46.23 -15.45 -28.08
N THR A 572 46.13 -16.78 -28.05
CA THR A 572 45.10 -17.56 -28.75
C THR A 572 43.85 -17.79 -27.89
N GLY A 573 43.90 -17.38 -26.61
CA GLY A 573 42.87 -17.63 -25.62
C GLY A 573 42.97 -19.00 -24.95
N ALA A 574 44.02 -19.78 -25.22
CA ALA A 574 44.24 -21.07 -24.59
C ALA A 574 44.74 -20.90 -23.15
N VAL A 575 44.18 -21.68 -22.23
CA VAL A 575 44.56 -21.64 -20.80
C VAL A 575 45.96 -22.23 -20.62
N VAL A 576 46.91 -21.38 -20.25
CA VAL A 576 48.30 -21.75 -19.93
C VAL A 576 48.47 -22.12 -18.45
N TRP A 577 47.62 -21.57 -17.58
CA TRP A 577 47.56 -21.90 -16.17
C TRP A 577 46.17 -21.65 -15.60
N ALA A 578 45.77 -22.40 -14.59
CA ALA A 578 44.54 -22.19 -13.85
C ALA A 578 44.75 -22.41 -12.35
N SER A 579 44.05 -21.64 -11.52
CA SER A 579 44.09 -21.79 -10.06
C SER A 579 43.44 -23.10 -9.57
N ALA A 580 42.61 -23.74 -10.41
CA ALA A 580 41.94 -25.03 -10.15
C ALA A 580 42.32 -26.07 -11.22
N GLY A 581 42.54 -27.34 -10.82
CA GLY A 581 42.86 -28.42 -11.77
C GLY A 581 41.67 -28.83 -12.66
N ARG A 582 41.93 -29.23 -13.91
CA ARG A 582 40.95 -29.55 -15.00
C ARG A 582 39.84 -30.58 -14.68
N SER A 583 39.76 -31.16 -13.47
CA SER A 583 38.94 -32.35 -13.16
C SER A 583 37.65 -32.10 -12.36
N THR A 584 37.29 -30.87 -12.00
CA THR A 584 36.00 -30.63 -11.33
C THR A 584 35.13 -29.78 -12.23
N ARG A 585 34.28 -30.41 -13.05
CA ARG A 585 33.11 -29.74 -13.62
C ARG A 585 32.19 -29.41 -12.44
N PRO A 586 32.05 -28.15 -11.99
CA PRO A 586 31.01 -27.85 -11.02
C PRO A 586 29.66 -28.05 -11.71
N ALA A 587 28.72 -28.67 -10.99
CA ALA A 587 27.35 -28.87 -11.43
C ALA A 587 26.73 -27.56 -11.96
N PRO A 588 25.78 -27.62 -12.92
CA PRO A 588 25.13 -26.42 -13.41
C PRO A 588 24.39 -25.76 -12.24
N VAL A 589 24.79 -24.55 -11.86
CA VAL A 589 24.06 -23.78 -10.87
C VAL A 589 23.39 -22.57 -11.51
N ARG A 590 22.08 -22.50 -11.26
CA ARG A 590 21.09 -21.50 -11.69
C ARG A 590 21.53 -20.04 -11.45
N GLU A 591 20.99 -19.21 -12.33
CA GLU A 591 21.07 -17.74 -12.49
C GLU A 591 20.60 -16.90 -11.27
N PRO A 592 20.82 -15.56 -11.27
CA PRO A 592 21.18 -14.76 -10.09
C PRO A 592 20.01 -14.32 -9.20
N ALA A 593 20.34 -14.06 -7.93
CA ALA A 593 19.51 -13.30 -6.99
C ALA A 593 19.24 -11.88 -7.51
N MET A 594 18.04 -11.39 -7.26
CA MET A 594 17.43 -10.16 -7.77
C MET A 594 16.67 -9.53 -6.60
N PRO A 595 16.30 -8.24 -6.70
CA PRO A 595 15.69 -7.52 -5.60
C PRO A 595 14.28 -8.06 -5.28
N PRO A 596 13.88 -8.06 -3.99
CA PRO A 596 12.54 -8.45 -3.59
C PRO A 596 11.49 -7.52 -4.22
N ASN A 597 10.43 -8.12 -4.77
CA ASN A 597 9.24 -7.43 -5.24
C ASN A 597 8.18 -7.52 -4.13
N ASP A 598 8.21 -6.55 -3.22
CA ASP A 598 7.37 -6.55 -2.01
C ASP A 598 5.87 -6.53 -2.33
N ASP A 599 5.45 -5.89 -3.44
CA ASP A 599 4.05 -5.88 -3.89
C ASP A 599 3.60 -7.26 -4.40
N LEU A 600 4.47 -7.96 -5.13
CA LEU A 600 4.20 -9.33 -5.58
C LEU A 600 4.23 -10.31 -4.42
N ALA A 601 5.12 -10.11 -3.46
CA ALA A 601 5.19 -10.92 -2.25
C ALA A 601 4.02 -10.63 -1.29
N ALA A 602 3.54 -9.39 -1.22
CA ALA A 602 2.29 -9.04 -0.54
C ALA A 602 1.08 -9.65 -1.25
N TRP A 603 1.06 -9.66 -2.59
CA TRP A 603 0.01 -10.31 -3.37
C TRP A 603 0.00 -11.84 -3.15
N PHE A 604 1.16 -12.50 -3.16
CA PHE A 604 1.28 -13.93 -2.80
C PHE A 604 1.00 -14.19 -1.34
N GLY A 605 1.46 -13.32 -0.45
CA GLY A 605 1.19 -13.39 0.98
C GLY A 605 -0.30 -13.31 1.26
N ALA A 606 -1.04 -12.44 0.58
CA ALA A 606 -2.50 -12.35 0.65
C ALA A 606 -3.20 -13.58 0.04
N LEU A 607 -2.59 -14.24 -0.94
CA LEU A 607 -3.11 -15.45 -1.58
C LEU A 607 -2.85 -16.74 -0.74
N VAL A 608 -1.68 -16.83 -0.10
CA VAL A 608 -1.13 -18.04 0.56
C VAL A 608 -1.23 -17.96 2.10
N GLY A 609 -1.41 -16.76 2.66
CA GLY A 609 -1.27 -16.42 4.08
C GLY A 609 -2.24 -17.08 5.06
N GLU A 610 -3.21 -17.86 4.59
CA GLU A 610 -4.23 -18.51 5.43
C GLU A 610 -3.92 -20.00 5.72
N GLY A 611 -2.68 -20.46 5.52
CA GLY A 611 -2.27 -21.83 5.88
C GLY A 611 -2.83 -22.94 4.97
N ARG A 612 -3.44 -22.59 3.83
CA ARG A 612 -3.93 -23.53 2.82
C ARG A 612 -2.84 -23.89 1.80
N GLY A 613 -2.92 -25.11 1.24
CA GLY A 613 -1.96 -25.59 0.24
C GLY A 613 -2.47 -25.37 -1.18
N TYR A 614 -1.82 -24.47 -1.92
CA TYR A 614 -2.22 -24.13 -3.29
C TYR A 614 -1.27 -24.73 -4.34
N CYS A 615 -1.82 -25.07 -5.51
CA CYS A 615 -1.10 -25.40 -6.72
C CYS A 615 -1.07 -24.18 -7.65
N VAL A 616 0.12 -23.84 -8.17
CA VAL A 616 0.29 -22.71 -9.11
C VAL A 616 0.96 -23.20 -10.38
N ALA A 617 0.43 -22.84 -11.54
CA ALA A 617 1.03 -23.17 -12.83
C ALA A 617 1.04 -21.97 -13.78
N VAL A 618 2.00 -21.95 -14.70
CA VAL A 618 2.04 -20.97 -15.79
C VAL A 618 1.90 -21.70 -17.11
N VAL A 619 0.95 -21.24 -17.92
CA VAL A 619 0.63 -21.74 -19.24
C VAL A 619 1.01 -20.67 -20.25
N ARG A 620 1.95 -20.97 -21.15
CA ARG A 620 2.38 -20.00 -22.17
C ARG A 620 1.43 -19.93 -23.36
N ASP A 621 1.27 -18.74 -23.93
CA ASP A 621 0.47 -18.48 -25.14
C ASP A 621 -0.97 -19.02 -25.03
N GLY A 622 -1.60 -18.78 -23.87
CA GLY A 622 -2.91 -19.33 -23.50
C GLY A 622 -3.99 -18.27 -23.30
N ASP A 623 -5.25 -18.66 -23.46
CA ASP A 623 -6.41 -17.85 -23.05
C ASP A 623 -6.96 -18.36 -21.70
N PRO A 624 -7.28 -17.47 -20.73
CA PRO A 624 -7.76 -17.89 -19.41
C PRO A 624 -8.99 -18.81 -19.42
N GLU A 625 -9.99 -18.57 -20.30
CA GLU A 625 -11.20 -19.42 -20.38
C GLU A 625 -10.86 -20.79 -20.97
N GLU A 626 -10.00 -20.81 -21.99
CA GLU A 626 -9.49 -22.05 -22.58
C GLU A 626 -8.73 -22.89 -21.54
N VAL A 627 -7.88 -22.27 -20.71
CA VAL A 627 -7.10 -22.93 -19.67
C VAL A 627 -7.99 -23.53 -18.56
N LEU A 628 -8.99 -22.79 -18.07
CA LEU A 628 -9.92 -23.27 -17.04
C LEU A 628 -10.76 -24.46 -17.51
N ARG A 629 -11.21 -24.44 -18.78
CA ARG A 629 -11.96 -25.56 -19.36
C ARG A 629 -11.09 -26.81 -19.52
N ARG A 630 -9.77 -26.67 -19.77
CA ARG A 630 -8.83 -27.81 -19.78
C ARG A 630 -8.63 -28.42 -18.39
N THR A 631 -8.77 -27.61 -17.33
CA THR A 631 -8.71 -28.10 -15.95
C THR A 631 -10.00 -28.73 -15.46
N GLY A 632 -11.08 -28.69 -16.25
CA GLY A 632 -12.37 -29.30 -15.93
C GLY A 632 -13.42 -28.33 -15.39
N VAL A 633 -13.18 -27.01 -15.42
CA VAL A 633 -14.18 -26.02 -15.01
C VAL A 633 -15.26 -25.93 -16.09
N ALA A 634 -16.52 -26.08 -15.69
CA ALA A 634 -17.65 -26.00 -16.61
C ALA A 634 -17.79 -24.55 -17.16
N PRO A 635 -18.07 -24.35 -18.46
CA PRO A 635 -18.13 -23.01 -19.06
C PRO A 635 -19.11 -22.04 -18.39
N ASP A 636 -20.19 -22.56 -17.81
CA ASP A 636 -21.21 -21.83 -17.07
C ASP A 636 -20.82 -21.50 -15.61
N ALA A 637 -19.77 -22.12 -15.09
CA ALA A 637 -19.19 -21.84 -13.77
C ALA A 637 -18.03 -20.82 -13.82
N VAL A 638 -17.70 -20.32 -15.02
CA VAL A 638 -16.64 -19.33 -15.22
C VAL A 638 -17.15 -17.94 -14.84
N LEU A 639 -16.55 -17.35 -13.81
CA LEU A 639 -16.88 -16.04 -13.27
C LEU A 639 -15.67 -15.12 -13.28
N ARG A 640 -15.92 -13.81 -13.35
CA ARG A 640 -14.90 -12.78 -13.18
C ARG A 640 -15.06 -12.18 -11.79
N SER A 641 -14.17 -12.49 -10.86
CA SER A 641 -14.23 -12.01 -9.48
C SER A 641 -12.84 -11.92 -8.85
N THR A 642 -12.74 -11.62 -7.56
CA THR A 642 -11.49 -11.79 -6.79
C THR A 642 -11.37 -13.23 -6.29
N TRP A 643 -10.20 -13.64 -5.79
CA TRP A 643 -10.03 -15.00 -5.22
C TRP A 643 -10.98 -15.23 -4.04
N ARG A 644 -11.11 -14.23 -3.15
CA ARG A 644 -12.13 -14.22 -2.07
C ARG A 644 -13.55 -14.34 -2.62
N GLY A 645 -13.86 -13.65 -3.71
CA GLY A 645 -15.18 -13.76 -4.36
C GLY A 645 -15.45 -15.14 -4.99
N LEU A 646 -14.42 -15.79 -5.56
CA LEU A 646 -14.53 -17.16 -6.09
C LEU A 646 -14.66 -18.19 -4.95
N ALA A 647 -13.96 -18.00 -3.83
CA ALA A 647 -14.11 -18.80 -2.63
C ALA A 647 -15.53 -18.68 -2.06
N ARG A 648 -16.04 -17.46 -1.89
CA ARG A 648 -17.45 -17.23 -1.50
C ARG A 648 -18.43 -17.88 -2.48
N HIS A 649 -18.15 -17.81 -3.79
CA HIS A 649 -18.98 -18.46 -4.80
C HIS A 649 -19.00 -19.99 -4.66
N ARG A 650 -17.85 -20.61 -4.40
CA ARG A 650 -17.76 -22.05 -4.07
C ARG A 650 -18.62 -22.37 -2.86
N ASP A 651 -18.44 -21.63 -1.78
CA ASP A 651 -19.14 -21.88 -0.52
C ASP A 651 -20.65 -21.70 -0.67
N THR A 652 -21.08 -20.82 -1.58
CA THR A 652 -22.50 -20.60 -1.92
C THR A 652 -23.08 -21.74 -2.78
N VAL A 653 -22.32 -22.27 -3.74
CA VAL A 653 -22.85 -23.23 -4.73
C VAL A 653 -22.66 -24.68 -4.30
N ARG A 654 -21.54 -25.03 -3.64
CA ARG A 654 -21.18 -26.36 -3.12
C ARG A 654 -20.11 -26.28 -2.02
N PRO A 655 -20.49 -26.07 -0.74
CA PRO A 655 -19.54 -25.88 0.36
C PRO A 655 -18.64 -27.11 0.64
N ASP A 656 -19.10 -28.33 0.34
CA ASP A 656 -18.41 -29.57 0.75
C ASP A 656 -17.82 -30.39 -0.40
N GLU A 657 -18.07 -29.99 -1.65
CA GLU A 657 -17.76 -30.79 -2.85
C GLU A 657 -17.18 -29.91 -3.96
N GLY A 658 -16.22 -29.02 -3.68
CA GLY A 658 -15.64 -28.21 -4.75
C GLY A 658 -14.24 -27.71 -4.47
N THR A 659 -13.46 -27.52 -5.54
CA THR A 659 -12.13 -26.95 -5.46
C THR A 659 -12.03 -25.72 -6.36
N VAL A 660 -11.54 -24.62 -5.82
CA VAL A 660 -11.43 -23.34 -6.53
C VAL A 660 -10.27 -23.41 -7.51
N VAL A 661 -10.53 -23.05 -8.76
CA VAL A 661 -9.49 -22.83 -9.77
C VAL A 661 -9.71 -21.49 -10.45
N ALA A 662 -8.64 -20.71 -10.54
CA ALA A 662 -8.65 -19.42 -11.21
C ALA A 662 -7.46 -19.28 -12.17
N ALA A 663 -7.65 -18.47 -13.21
CA ALA A 663 -6.67 -18.14 -14.22
C ALA A 663 -6.58 -16.61 -14.38
N ILE A 664 -5.36 -16.10 -14.57
CA ILE A 664 -5.06 -14.67 -14.80
C ILE A 664 -4.22 -14.55 -16.07
N ALA A 665 -4.59 -13.65 -16.97
CA ALA A 665 -3.75 -13.31 -18.11
C ALA A 665 -2.63 -12.35 -17.67
N VAL A 666 -1.38 -12.70 -17.97
CA VAL A 666 -0.18 -11.91 -17.71
C VAL A 666 0.60 -11.79 -19.02
N GLY A 667 0.30 -10.75 -19.79
CA GLY A 667 0.86 -10.60 -21.13
C GLY A 667 0.44 -11.77 -22.04
N PRO A 668 1.39 -12.49 -22.68
CA PRO A 668 1.09 -13.67 -23.49
C PRO A 668 0.87 -14.96 -22.68
N ASP A 669 1.15 -14.95 -21.37
CA ASP A 669 1.10 -16.13 -20.51
C ASP A 669 -0.14 -16.10 -19.61
N VAL A 670 -0.57 -17.26 -19.09
CA VAL A 670 -1.68 -17.41 -18.16
C VAL A 670 -1.19 -18.04 -16.87
N LEU A 671 -1.44 -17.39 -15.73
CA LEU A 671 -1.19 -17.91 -14.40
C LEU A 671 -2.43 -18.66 -13.89
N LEU A 672 -2.31 -19.95 -13.63
CA LEU A 672 -3.33 -20.82 -13.04
C LEU A 672 -3.06 -21.00 -11.55
N VAL A 673 -4.09 -20.84 -10.72
CA VAL A 673 -4.05 -21.00 -9.26
C VAL A 673 -5.18 -21.92 -8.83
N SER A 674 -4.90 -22.89 -7.96
CA SER A 674 -5.90 -23.82 -7.42
C SER A 674 -5.65 -24.14 -5.96
N ASP A 675 -6.70 -24.35 -5.17
CA ASP A 675 -6.62 -24.94 -3.83
C ASP A 675 -6.78 -26.48 -3.84
N ASP A 676 -6.74 -27.12 -5.01
CA ASP A 676 -6.70 -28.58 -5.14
C ASP A 676 -5.25 -29.06 -5.08
N PRO A 677 -4.84 -29.73 -3.99
CA PRO A 677 -3.51 -30.33 -3.94
C PRO A 677 -3.38 -31.54 -4.87
N ALA A 678 -4.47 -32.06 -5.44
CA ALA A 678 -4.49 -33.20 -6.37
C ALA A 678 -4.74 -32.80 -7.83
N LEU A 679 -4.75 -31.49 -8.15
CA LEU A 679 -4.97 -31.02 -9.51
C LEU A 679 -4.00 -31.72 -10.48
N PRO A 680 -4.48 -32.35 -11.57
CA PRO A 680 -3.63 -33.14 -12.47
C PRO A 680 -2.84 -32.23 -13.42
N VAL A 681 -1.95 -31.40 -12.86
CA VAL A 681 -1.19 -30.38 -13.62
C VAL A 681 -0.27 -30.99 -14.67
N ALA A 682 0.13 -32.26 -14.48
CA ALA A 682 0.91 -33.02 -15.44
C ALA A 682 0.12 -33.41 -16.72
N GLU A 683 -1.22 -33.42 -16.67
CA GLU A 683 -2.07 -33.77 -17.81
C GLU A 683 -2.33 -32.57 -18.76
N LEU A 684 -1.91 -31.36 -18.38
CA LEU A 684 -2.13 -30.10 -19.12
C LEU A 684 -1.06 -29.76 -20.19
N ALA A 685 -0.07 -30.61 -20.46
CA ALA A 685 1.14 -30.30 -21.27
C ALA A 685 0.86 -29.93 -22.75
N PRO A 686 1.69 -29.13 -23.48
CA PRO A 686 3.06 -28.62 -23.23
C PRO A 686 3.14 -27.11 -22.93
N SER A 687 4.32 -26.62 -22.52
CA SER A 687 4.59 -25.22 -22.10
C SER A 687 4.01 -24.85 -20.73
N VAL A 688 3.74 -25.85 -19.90
CA VAL A 688 3.27 -25.68 -18.52
C VAL A 688 4.43 -25.85 -17.54
N VAL A 689 4.59 -24.88 -16.65
CA VAL A 689 5.47 -24.96 -15.48
C VAL A 689 4.62 -24.92 -14.22
N ALA A 690 4.72 -25.92 -13.35
CA ALA A 690 3.82 -26.11 -12.22
C ALA A 690 4.55 -26.27 -10.88
N LEU A 691 3.98 -25.72 -9.82
CA LEU A 691 4.39 -25.86 -8.43
C LEU A 691 3.30 -26.63 -7.67
N HIS A 692 3.70 -27.71 -7.01
CA HIS A 692 2.80 -28.63 -6.33
C HIS A 692 3.23 -28.89 -4.87
N ARG A 693 2.29 -28.76 -3.93
CA ARG A 693 2.43 -29.08 -2.50
C ARG A 693 1.67 -30.37 -2.18
N PRO A 694 2.31 -31.45 -1.70
CA PRO A 694 1.59 -32.66 -1.32
C PRO A 694 0.76 -32.46 -0.04
N PRO A 695 -0.39 -33.16 0.09
CA PRO A 695 -1.26 -33.04 1.27
C PRO A 695 -0.60 -33.59 2.55
N GLY A 696 -0.81 -32.90 3.68
CA GLY A 696 -0.46 -33.41 5.02
C GLY A 696 0.65 -32.71 5.82
N GLY A 697 1.14 -31.53 5.40
CA GLY A 697 2.06 -30.72 6.23
C GLY A 697 1.30 -29.72 7.10
N SER A 698 1.45 -29.78 8.43
CA SER A 698 1.02 -28.70 9.35
C SER A 698 1.80 -27.41 9.04
N GLY A 699 1.24 -26.24 9.41
CA GLY A 699 1.71 -24.90 9.04
C GLY A 699 3.23 -24.70 8.99
N PHE A 700 3.67 -23.86 8.02
CA PHE A 700 5.05 -23.46 7.72
C PHE A 700 6.12 -24.57 7.88
N GLY A 701 6.37 -25.28 6.78
CA GLY A 701 7.36 -26.36 6.70
C GLY A 701 6.95 -27.49 5.76
N GLY A 702 7.05 -27.32 4.44
CA GLY A 702 6.52 -28.27 3.44
C GLY A 702 7.47 -28.57 2.29
N THR A 703 7.49 -29.82 1.80
CA THR A 703 8.24 -30.17 0.57
C THR A 703 7.45 -29.73 -0.65
N PHE A 704 8.04 -29.00 -1.60
CA PHE A 704 7.36 -28.59 -2.85
C PHE A 704 8.12 -29.11 -4.07
N SER A 705 7.38 -29.42 -5.14
CA SER A 705 7.92 -29.97 -6.39
C SER A 705 7.62 -29.04 -7.57
N ILE A 706 8.63 -28.81 -8.43
CA ILE A 706 8.48 -28.03 -9.68
C ILE A 706 8.44 -29.00 -10.85
N HIS A 707 7.42 -28.91 -11.69
CA HIS A 707 7.26 -29.71 -12.90
C HIS A 707 7.31 -28.82 -14.14
N ARG A 708 7.89 -29.31 -15.23
CA ARG A 708 7.90 -28.66 -16.54
C ARG A 708 7.57 -29.69 -17.61
N ASP A 709 6.61 -29.38 -18.47
CA ASP A 709 6.18 -30.27 -19.55
C ASP A 709 5.80 -31.69 -19.04
N GLY A 710 5.15 -31.75 -17.86
CA GLY A 710 4.74 -32.99 -17.19
C GLY A 710 5.84 -33.75 -16.45
N GLY A 711 7.10 -33.29 -16.50
CA GLY A 711 8.24 -33.91 -15.80
C GLY A 711 8.68 -33.16 -14.55
N LEU A 712 9.00 -33.89 -13.47
CA LEU A 712 9.58 -33.32 -12.24
C LEU A 712 10.98 -32.75 -12.52
N VAL A 713 11.16 -31.46 -12.25
CA VAL A 713 12.43 -30.73 -12.43
C VAL A 713 13.22 -30.68 -11.12
N THR A 714 12.59 -30.39 -9.98
CA THR A 714 13.27 -30.29 -8.67
C THR A 714 12.30 -30.35 -7.48
N GLU A 715 12.81 -30.69 -6.28
CA GLU A 715 12.09 -30.68 -4.99
C GLU A 715 12.83 -29.81 -3.96
N LEU A 716 12.09 -29.04 -3.15
CA LEU A 716 12.61 -28.13 -2.10
C LEU A 716 12.04 -28.49 -0.71
N ARG A 717 12.82 -28.39 0.39
CA ARG A 717 12.43 -28.79 1.77
C ARG A 717 12.91 -27.82 2.86
N ASP A 718 12.13 -27.66 3.93
CA ASP A 718 12.27 -26.62 4.98
C ASP A 718 13.11 -26.98 6.25
N ASP A 719 13.67 -28.21 6.43
CA ASP A 719 14.54 -28.50 7.61
C ASP A 719 15.66 -29.53 7.31
N PRO A 720 16.96 -29.15 7.34
CA PRO A 720 18.07 -30.09 7.33
C PRO A 720 18.47 -30.44 8.77
N ARG A 721 17.90 -31.51 9.34
CA ARG A 721 18.25 -31.98 10.69
C ARG A 721 19.77 -32.11 10.92
N ARG A 722 20.27 -31.43 11.97
CA ARG A 722 21.66 -31.47 12.48
C ARG A 722 22.19 -32.91 12.68
N ARG A 723 23.36 -33.22 12.11
CA ARG A 723 24.28 -34.22 12.67
C ARG A 723 25.47 -33.51 13.35
N LYS A 724 25.95 -34.12 14.43
CA LYS A 724 27.11 -33.67 15.22
C LYS A 724 28.35 -33.63 14.30
N GLY A 725 28.92 -32.43 14.08
CA GLY A 725 30.09 -32.22 13.21
C GLY A 725 29.96 -31.12 12.14
N THR A 726 28.78 -30.52 12.00
CA THR A 726 28.46 -29.48 11.00
C THR A 726 29.09 -28.12 11.38
N LYS A 727 29.85 -27.47 10.49
CA LYS A 727 30.63 -26.23 10.79
C LYS A 727 29.87 -24.96 10.36
N VAL A 728 30.10 -23.86 11.09
CA VAL A 728 29.35 -22.57 11.06
C VAL A 728 29.03 -21.99 9.66
N ALA A 729 29.84 -22.23 8.63
CA ALA A 729 29.54 -21.77 7.26
C ALA A 729 28.30 -22.46 6.62
N GLU A 730 27.92 -23.64 7.10
CA GLU A 730 26.71 -24.35 6.67
C GLU A 730 25.45 -23.82 7.39
N VAL A 731 25.62 -23.17 8.54
CA VAL A 731 24.55 -22.48 9.26
C VAL A 731 24.31 -21.09 8.65
N ALA A 732 25.37 -20.37 8.24
CA ALA A 732 25.22 -19.10 7.53
C ALA A 732 24.62 -19.27 6.11
N ALA A 733 24.98 -20.33 5.38
CA ALA A 733 24.35 -20.67 4.11
C ALA A 733 22.89 -21.18 4.26
N ALA A 734 22.47 -21.51 5.50
CA ALA A 734 21.10 -21.83 5.87
C ALA A 734 20.43 -20.71 6.68
N LEU A 735 21.07 -19.53 6.80
CA LEU A 735 20.55 -18.33 7.46
C LEU A 735 20.53 -17.11 6.53
N ASP A 736 21.05 -17.24 5.31
CA ASP A 736 20.57 -16.50 4.12
C ASP A 736 19.05 -16.73 3.89
N ASP A 737 18.50 -17.70 4.61
CA ASP A 737 17.11 -18.17 4.69
C ASP A 737 16.15 -17.26 5.51
N ILE A 738 16.57 -16.09 6.01
CA ILE A 738 15.60 -15.10 6.55
C ILE A 738 14.90 -14.34 5.41
N VAL A 739 15.42 -14.43 4.18
CA VAL A 739 14.81 -13.87 2.96
C VAL A 739 13.78 -14.84 2.32
N HIS A 740 13.35 -15.87 3.06
CA HIS A 740 12.70 -17.06 2.49
C HIS A 740 11.25 -16.94 2.03
N GLU A 741 10.51 -15.93 2.48
CA GLU A 741 9.15 -15.74 1.96
C GLU A 741 9.15 -15.01 0.62
N LEU A 742 10.02 -14.02 0.44
CA LEU A 742 10.06 -13.17 -0.76
C LEU A 742 10.70 -13.89 -1.98
N HIS A 743 11.80 -14.61 -1.79
CA HIS A 743 12.50 -15.29 -2.89
C HIS A 743 11.79 -16.54 -3.44
N ARG A 744 10.93 -17.19 -2.63
CA ARG A 744 10.19 -18.40 -3.01
C ARG A 744 9.16 -18.12 -4.13
N HIS A 745 8.47 -16.99 -4.03
CA HIS A 745 7.42 -16.58 -4.98
C HIS A 745 8.01 -16.06 -6.29
N GLU A 746 9.10 -15.31 -6.22
CA GLU A 746 9.75 -14.76 -7.41
C GLU A 746 10.44 -15.83 -8.29
N LEU A 747 10.88 -16.93 -7.67
CA LEU A 747 11.43 -18.10 -8.37
C LEU A 747 10.38 -18.78 -9.27
N VAL A 748 9.10 -18.75 -8.90
CA VAL A 748 7.97 -19.29 -9.69
C VAL A 748 7.83 -18.53 -11.01
N PHE A 749 7.85 -17.19 -10.95
CA PHE A 749 7.72 -16.30 -12.11
C PHE A 749 8.92 -16.31 -13.04
N ARG A 750 10.14 -16.41 -12.49
CA ARG A 750 11.32 -16.53 -13.35
C ARG A 750 11.47 -17.90 -13.99
N ALA A 751 11.07 -18.98 -13.31
CA ALA A 751 11.12 -20.32 -13.89
C ALA A 751 10.07 -20.52 -15.00
N SER A 752 8.94 -19.82 -14.91
CA SER A 752 7.89 -19.83 -15.93
C SER A 752 8.18 -18.93 -17.12
N GLY A 753 9.03 -17.91 -16.97
CA GLY A 753 9.34 -16.91 -18.00
C GLY A 753 8.31 -15.78 -18.10
N ALA A 754 7.32 -15.76 -17.21
CA ALA A 754 6.35 -14.69 -17.06
C ALA A 754 6.74 -13.83 -15.85
N ILE A 755 7.09 -12.56 -16.06
CA ILE A 755 7.39 -11.62 -14.97
C ILE A 755 6.26 -10.60 -14.88
N PRO A 756 5.16 -10.89 -14.14
CA PRO A 756 4.14 -9.89 -13.88
C PRO A 756 4.69 -8.77 -12.99
N SER A 757 4.31 -7.52 -13.29
CA SER A 757 4.28 -6.47 -12.27
C SER A 757 3.03 -6.63 -11.39
N ALA A 758 3.03 -6.07 -10.18
CA ALA A 758 1.83 -6.07 -9.32
C ALA A 758 0.62 -5.42 -10.00
N ALA A 759 0.85 -4.48 -10.92
CA ALA A 759 -0.18 -3.88 -11.76
C ALA A 759 -0.78 -4.88 -12.77
N ASP A 760 0.02 -5.81 -13.31
CA ASP A 760 -0.44 -6.84 -14.26
C ASP A 760 -1.28 -7.92 -13.57
N LEU A 761 -1.04 -8.16 -12.27
CA LEU A 761 -1.85 -9.06 -11.43
C LEU A 761 -3.08 -8.38 -10.82
N GLY A 762 -3.21 -7.06 -10.97
CA GLY A 762 -4.35 -6.26 -10.51
C GLY A 762 -5.63 -6.41 -11.34
N GLY A 763 -5.65 -7.35 -12.30
CA GLY A 763 -6.82 -7.69 -13.09
C GLY A 763 -7.86 -8.53 -12.31
N THR A 764 -9.06 -8.64 -12.86
CA THR A 764 -10.10 -9.51 -12.31
C THR A 764 -9.76 -10.98 -12.59
N LEU A 765 -9.70 -11.83 -11.56
CA LEU A 765 -9.50 -13.27 -11.73
C LEU A 765 -10.67 -13.87 -12.49
N LEU A 766 -10.37 -14.70 -13.47
CA LEU A 766 -11.35 -15.55 -14.11
C LEU A 766 -11.28 -16.91 -13.44
N GLY A 767 -12.38 -17.45 -12.94
CA GLY A 767 -12.32 -18.73 -12.22
C GLY A 767 -13.67 -19.34 -11.93
N GLY A 768 -13.64 -20.57 -11.42
CA GLY A 768 -14.83 -21.36 -11.12
C GLY A 768 -14.52 -22.54 -10.21
N VAL A 769 -15.56 -23.28 -9.86
CA VAL A 769 -15.46 -24.44 -8.96
C VAL A 769 -15.28 -25.71 -9.79
N LEU A 770 -14.20 -26.44 -9.55
CA LEU A 770 -14.03 -27.83 -9.98
C LEU A 770 -14.82 -28.75 -9.05
N ALA A 771 -15.64 -29.64 -9.60
CA ALA A 771 -16.23 -30.72 -8.81
C ALA A 771 -15.14 -31.76 -8.46
N PRO A 772 -15.18 -32.40 -7.27
CA PRO A 772 -14.07 -33.20 -6.77
C PRO A 772 -14.02 -34.55 -7.49
N ALA A 773 -12.81 -35.04 -7.77
CA ALA A 773 -12.61 -36.43 -8.17
C ALA A 773 -12.86 -37.34 -6.95
N ARG A 774 -14.01 -38.01 -6.88
CA ARG A 774 -14.32 -38.98 -5.80
C ARG A 774 -13.37 -40.17 -5.81
N SER A 775 -12.76 -40.50 -4.65
CA SER A 775 -12.31 -41.86 -4.26
C SER A 775 -12.04 -41.96 -2.73
N PRO A 776 -12.12 -43.17 -2.12
CA PRO A 776 -13.00 -43.43 -0.97
C PRO A 776 -12.39 -43.33 0.45
N SER A 777 -13.32 -43.10 1.38
CA SER A 777 -13.27 -42.87 2.84
C SER A 777 -12.53 -43.89 3.72
N ALA A 778 -12.01 -43.40 4.86
CA ALA A 778 -11.94 -44.15 6.12
C ALA A 778 -12.35 -43.25 7.32
N THR A 779 -13.42 -43.65 8.01
CA THR A 779 -14.14 -42.96 9.09
C THR A 779 -13.55 -43.18 10.49
N ARG A 780 -13.67 -42.18 11.37
CA ARG A 780 -13.58 -42.31 12.85
C ARG A 780 -14.98 -42.04 13.46
N PRO A 781 -15.39 -42.64 14.59
CA PRO A 781 -16.76 -42.51 15.09
C PRO A 781 -17.01 -41.15 15.74
N ALA A 782 -18.20 -40.58 15.48
CA ALA A 782 -18.69 -39.31 16.00
C ALA A 782 -19.27 -39.44 17.42
N GLU A 783 -19.09 -38.42 18.26
CA GLU A 783 -19.80 -38.26 19.53
C GLU A 783 -21.29 -37.92 19.27
N PRO A 784 -22.21 -38.26 20.19
CA PRO A 784 -23.64 -38.00 20.02
C PRO A 784 -23.96 -36.50 20.10
N ALA A 785 -24.75 -36.01 19.16
CA ALA A 785 -25.15 -34.61 19.05
C ALA A 785 -25.97 -34.11 20.27
N LEU A 786 -25.97 -32.80 20.50
CA LEU A 786 -26.88 -32.14 21.43
C LEU A 786 -28.33 -32.29 20.95
N THR A 787 -29.28 -32.45 21.87
CA THR A 787 -30.71 -32.56 21.53
C THR A 787 -31.49 -31.61 22.44
N VAL A 788 -32.13 -30.61 21.84
CA VAL A 788 -33.07 -29.70 22.51
C VAL A 788 -34.46 -30.08 22.04
N ALA A 789 -35.28 -30.63 22.94
CA ALA A 789 -36.61 -31.11 22.57
C ALA A 789 -37.63 -29.96 22.63
N GLU A 790 -38.34 -29.74 21.51
CA GLU A 790 -39.55 -28.91 21.43
C GLU A 790 -39.37 -27.49 21.99
N TYR A 791 -38.36 -26.75 21.51
CA TYR A 791 -38.15 -25.35 21.87
C TYR A 791 -39.27 -24.45 21.33
N ASP A 792 -39.83 -23.60 22.18
CA ASP A 792 -41.01 -22.78 21.86
C ASP A 792 -40.70 -21.36 21.35
N GLY A 793 -39.42 -20.98 21.31
CA GLY A 793 -38.98 -19.65 20.84
C GLY A 793 -39.15 -18.52 21.85
N MET A 794 -39.80 -18.77 22.99
CA MET A 794 -40.28 -17.72 23.90
C MET A 794 -39.69 -17.83 25.30
N ASN A 795 -39.40 -19.05 25.76
CA ASN A 795 -38.77 -19.30 27.05
C ASN A 795 -37.23 -19.32 26.92
N PRO A 796 -36.50 -18.96 28.00
CA PRO A 796 -35.03 -18.91 27.95
C PRO A 796 -34.40 -20.30 27.86
N LEU A 797 -33.42 -20.44 26.97
CA LEU A 797 -32.55 -21.62 26.86
C LEU A 797 -31.28 -21.42 27.69
N VAL A 798 -31.17 -22.16 28.80
CA VAL A 798 -30.11 -22.01 29.79
C VAL A 798 -29.20 -23.23 29.81
N ILE A 799 -27.90 -23.03 29.60
CA ILE A 799 -26.87 -24.08 29.60
C ILE A 799 -25.99 -23.93 30.84
N ARG A 800 -25.93 -24.96 31.67
CA ARG A 800 -25.06 -25.01 32.85
C ARG A 800 -23.68 -25.52 32.46
N THR A 801 -22.66 -24.67 32.65
CA THR A 801 -21.25 -25.03 32.41
C THR A 801 -20.45 -25.18 33.71
N ASP A 802 -20.98 -24.68 34.83
CA ASP A 802 -20.37 -24.84 36.15
C ASP A 802 -21.28 -25.63 37.10
N PHE A 803 -20.71 -26.66 37.72
CA PHE A 803 -21.41 -27.60 38.60
C PHE A 803 -20.90 -27.54 40.04
N THR A 804 -20.25 -26.44 40.43
CA THR A 804 -19.57 -26.31 41.73
C THR A 804 -20.51 -26.00 42.90
N ASP A 805 -21.64 -25.34 42.65
CA ASP A 805 -22.63 -24.97 43.67
C ASP A 805 -24.05 -25.36 43.20
N GLU A 806 -24.66 -26.32 43.90
CA GLU A 806 -26.01 -26.79 43.57
C GLU A 806 -27.10 -25.90 44.20
N ASP A 807 -26.82 -25.26 45.35
CA ASP A 807 -27.78 -24.38 46.01
C ASP A 807 -27.93 -23.07 45.23
N ALA A 808 -26.82 -22.54 44.70
CA ALA A 808 -26.85 -21.40 43.78
C ALA A 808 -27.60 -21.75 42.49
N TRP A 809 -27.41 -22.95 41.94
CA TRP A 809 -28.15 -23.42 40.77
C TRP A 809 -29.66 -23.51 41.01
N GLN A 810 -30.10 -24.01 42.18
CA GLN A 810 -31.53 -24.02 42.51
C GLN A 810 -32.10 -22.60 42.64
N ARG A 811 -31.35 -21.63 43.17
CA ARG A 811 -31.79 -20.21 43.20
C ARG A 811 -31.93 -19.61 41.81
N VAL A 812 -31.01 -19.91 40.89
CA VAL A 812 -31.11 -19.49 39.48
C VAL A 812 -32.39 -20.04 38.85
N ILE A 813 -32.72 -21.32 39.09
CA ILE A 813 -33.96 -21.94 38.58
C ILE A 813 -35.21 -21.28 39.20
N GLU A 814 -35.18 -20.98 40.50
CA GLU A 814 -36.28 -20.29 41.19
C GLU A 814 -36.52 -18.89 40.60
N GLU A 815 -35.45 -18.12 40.37
CA GLU A 815 -35.55 -16.78 39.79
C GLU A 815 -36.01 -16.81 38.33
N LEU A 816 -35.50 -17.74 37.50
CA LEU A 816 -35.94 -17.93 36.10
C LEU A 816 -37.43 -18.27 35.96
N ARG A 817 -38.04 -18.83 37.00
CA ARG A 817 -39.47 -19.17 37.04
C ARG A 817 -40.36 -18.03 37.52
N THR A 818 -39.77 -16.86 37.81
CA THR A 818 -40.53 -15.67 38.18
C THR A 818 -41.28 -15.15 36.93
N PRO A 819 -42.62 -15.04 36.97
CA PRO A 819 -43.39 -14.57 35.83
C PRO A 819 -43.03 -13.13 35.46
N TRP A 820 -42.77 -12.89 34.17
CA TRP A 820 -42.49 -11.55 33.64
C TRP A 820 -43.76 -10.72 33.43
N PHE A 821 -44.84 -11.36 32.96
CA PHE A 821 -46.12 -10.71 32.69
C PHE A 821 -47.29 -11.68 32.92
N GLU A 822 -48.27 -11.26 33.74
CA GLU A 822 -49.38 -12.10 34.24
C GLU A 822 -48.89 -13.36 35.00
N ASP A 823 -49.74 -14.03 35.80
CA ASP A 823 -49.35 -15.19 36.64
C ASP A 823 -49.05 -16.46 35.79
N ASP A 824 -48.60 -16.31 34.55
CA ASP A 824 -48.33 -17.41 33.64
C ASP A 824 -47.03 -18.14 34.06
N PRO A 825 -47.06 -19.48 34.19
CA PRO A 825 -45.90 -20.25 34.57
C PRO A 825 -44.85 -20.23 33.45
N VAL A 826 -43.65 -19.75 33.77
CA VAL A 826 -42.46 -19.82 32.91
C VAL A 826 -41.75 -21.14 33.15
N ASP A 827 -41.48 -21.92 32.10
CA ASP A 827 -40.65 -23.12 32.19
C ASP A 827 -39.40 -22.97 31.32
N PRO A 828 -38.24 -22.64 31.91
CA PRO A 828 -36.99 -22.45 31.16
C PRO A 828 -36.47 -23.79 30.61
N TYR A 829 -35.85 -23.76 29.43
CA TYR A 829 -35.19 -24.93 28.86
C TYR A 829 -33.81 -25.08 29.48
N LEU A 830 -33.65 -26.04 30.39
CA LEU A 830 -32.40 -26.24 31.13
C LEU A 830 -31.56 -27.38 30.55
N ILE A 831 -30.35 -27.08 30.10
CA ILE A 831 -29.35 -28.07 29.70
C ILE A 831 -28.29 -28.16 30.79
N SER A 832 -28.35 -29.22 31.60
CA SER A 832 -27.44 -29.46 32.72
C SER A 832 -26.69 -30.78 32.55
N GLU A 833 -26.05 -30.97 31.39
CA GLU A 833 -25.31 -32.19 31.08
C GLU A 833 -23.82 -32.07 31.47
N PRO A 834 -23.22 -33.07 32.16
CA PRO A 834 -21.82 -33.00 32.60
C PRO A 834 -20.79 -32.80 31.48
N ARG A 835 -21.13 -33.10 30.21
CA ARG A 835 -20.25 -32.86 29.06
C ARG A 835 -19.93 -31.37 28.84
N TYR A 836 -20.75 -30.47 29.36
CA TYR A 836 -20.54 -29.03 29.29
C TYR A 836 -19.78 -28.45 30.48
N ALA A 837 -19.32 -29.29 31.42
CA ALA A 837 -18.53 -28.83 32.55
C ALA A 837 -17.23 -28.14 32.07
N GLY A 838 -17.12 -26.83 32.32
CA GLY A 838 -16.01 -25.99 31.88
C GLY A 838 -15.95 -25.74 30.37
N ALA A 839 -17.03 -26.00 29.61
CA ALA A 839 -17.10 -25.68 28.20
C ALA A 839 -17.03 -24.16 27.97
N SER A 840 -16.34 -23.74 26.91
CA SER A 840 -16.27 -22.33 26.53
C SER A 840 -17.58 -21.87 25.87
N THR A 841 -17.80 -20.56 25.85
CA THR A 841 -19.00 -19.95 25.22
C THR A 841 -19.12 -20.36 23.75
N GLU A 842 -18.01 -20.33 23.01
CA GLU A 842 -17.94 -20.67 21.59
C GLU A 842 -18.33 -22.14 21.37
N ARG A 843 -17.85 -23.03 22.24
CA ARG A 843 -18.18 -24.45 22.17
C ARG A 843 -19.66 -24.71 22.43
N VAL A 844 -20.23 -24.07 23.45
CA VAL A 844 -21.66 -24.19 23.76
C VAL A 844 -22.50 -23.68 22.60
N LEU A 845 -22.11 -22.54 22.02
CA LEU A 845 -22.83 -21.92 20.91
C LEU A 845 -22.79 -22.76 19.62
N GLN A 846 -21.63 -23.36 19.31
CA GLN A 846 -21.50 -24.31 18.20
C GLN A 846 -22.38 -25.55 18.37
N ASP A 847 -22.42 -26.13 19.58
CA ASP A 847 -23.23 -27.31 19.86
C ASP A 847 -24.75 -27.00 19.82
N VAL A 848 -25.17 -25.80 20.27
CA VAL A 848 -26.56 -25.33 20.16
C VAL A 848 -26.95 -25.12 18.69
N ARG A 849 -26.15 -24.42 17.89
CA ARG A 849 -26.42 -24.23 16.45
C ARG A 849 -26.46 -25.54 15.68
N ALA A 850 -25.60 -26.49 16.03
CA ALA A 850 -25.61 -27.82 15.42
C ALA A 850 -26.89 -28.61 15.77
N ALA A 851 -27.47 -28.37 16.95
CA ALA A 851 -28.72 -29.00 17.38
C ALA A 851 -29.98 -28.29 16.87
N MET A 852 -29.91 -26.97 16.66
CA MET A 852 -31.03 -26.10 16.35
C MET A 852 -30.67 -25.13 15.20
N PRO A 853 -30.76 -25.57 13.94
CA PRO A 853 -30.53 -24.69 12.79
C PRO A 853 -31.70 -23.71 12.59
N ASP A 854 -31.47 -22.62 11.84
CA ASP A 854 -32.53 -21.68 11.48
C ASP A 854 -33.70 -22.37 10.77
N PRO A 855 -34.97 -22.01 11.08
CA PRO A 855 -35.40 -20.85 11.88
C PRO A 855 -35.62 -21.14 13.38
N ASP A 856 -35.24 -22.31 13.88
CA ASP A 856 -35.58 -22.75 15.25
C ASP A 856 -34.59 -22.20 16.31
N LEU A 857 -33.54 -21.50 15.88
CA LEU A 857 -32.50 -20.95 16.76
C LEU A 857 -33.06 -19.78 17.61
N PRO A 858 -32.90 -19.79 18.94
CA PRO A 858 -33.34 -18.68 19.79
C PRO A 858 -32.52 -17.42 19.49
N GLY A 859 -33.06 -16.21 19.64
CA GLY A 859 -32.26 -14.97 19.48
C GLY A 859 -31.13 -14.81 20.50
N ALA A 860 -31.21 -15.50 21.65
CA ALA A 860 -30.14 -15.55 22.65
C ALA A 860 -30.15 -16.86 23.43
N ILE A 861 -28.96 -17.28 23.90
CA ILE A 861 -28.80 -18.34 24.91
C ILE A 861 -28.25 -17.76 26.21
N PHE A 862 -28.48 -18.46 27.32
CA PHE A 862 -28.01 -18.04 28.64
C PHE A 862 -27.07 -19.09 29.23
N ILE A 863 -25.90 -18.67 29.68
CA ILE A 863 -24.89 -19.57 30.25
C ILE A 863 -24.80 -19.34 31.75
N ALA A 864 -24.98 -20.43 32.51
CA ALA A 864 -24.77 -20.49 33.95
C ALA A 864 -23.36 -21.03 34.24
N ASP A 865 -22.41 -20.10 34.35
CA ASP A 865 -20.99 -20.39 34.52
C ASP A 865 -20.50 -20.16 35.95
N GLY A 866 -19.19 -20.25 36.18
CA GLY A 866 -18.63 -20.09 37.52
C GLY A 866 -18.91 -18.73 38.16
N THR A 867 -19.18 -17.68 37.37
CA THR A 867 -19.56 -16.35 37.91
C THR A 867 -20.99 -16.38 38.40
N THR A 868 -21.91 -17.00 37.66
CA THR A 868 -23.29 -17.25 38.09
C THR A 868 -23.34 -17.99 39.45
N MET A 869 -22.47 -18.97 39.64
CA MET A 869 -22.42 -19.77 40.87
C MET A 869 -21.81 -19.02 42.08
N ARG A 870 -20.99 -17.98 41.85
CA ARG A 870 -20.21 -17.30 42.90
C ARG A 870 -20.79 -15.97 43.36
N GLU A 871 -21.41 -15.21 42.46
CA GLU A 871 -21.93 -13.87 42.74
C GLU A 871 -23.28 -13.93 43.48
N ALA A 872 -23.56 -12.92 44.30
CA ALA A 872 -24.75 -12.91 45.16
C ALA A 872 -26.08 -12.79 44.38
N ASP A 873 -26.06 -12.09 43.25
CA ASP A 873 -27.22 -11.88 42.38
C ASP A 873 -27.30 -12.90 41.23
N HIS A 874 -26.45 -13.93 41.27
CA HIS A 874 -26.44 -15.07 40.35
C HIS A 874 -26.55 -14.71 38.83
N PRO A 875 -25.71 -13.80 38.30
CA PRO A 875 -25.91 -13.26 36.96
C PRO A 875 -25.63 -14.30 35.87
N LEU A 876 -26.59 -14.45 34.95
CA LEU A 876 -26.44 -15.27 33.73
C LEU A 876 -25.70 -14.48 32.66
N LEU A 877 -24.89 -15.18 31.86
CA LEU A 877 -24.30 -14.61 30.65
C LEU A 877 -25.28 -14.79 29.48
N ALA A 878 -25.92 -13.72 29.02
CA ALA A 878 -26.62 -13.73 27.75
C ALA A 878 -25.61 -13.70 26.61
N VAL A 879 -25.84 -14.52 25.60
CA VAL A 879 -25.02 -14.60 24.38
C VAL A 879 -25.97 -14.59 23.19
N THR A 880 -25.78 -13.64 22.28
CA THR A 880 -26.55 -13.60 21.03
C THR A 880 -26.20 -14.80 20.16
N THR A 881 -27.21 -15.41 19.55
CA THR A 881 -27.02 -16.48 18.56
C THR A 881 -26.80 -15.95 17.15
N GLU A 882 -26.71 -14.63 16.97
CA GLU A 882 -26.25 -14.02 15.73
C GLU A 882 -24.73 -14.12 15.59
N TRP A 883 -23.99 -14.05 16.71
CA TRP A 883 -22.55 -14.23 16.74
C TRP A 883 -22.19 -15.70 16.53
N ASP A 884 -21.30 -16.07 15.60
CA ASP A 884 -20.96 -17.47 15.27
C ASP A 884 -19.96 -18.14 16.23
N GLY A 885 -19.46 -17.40 17.22
CA GLY A 885 -18.47 -17.86 18.19
C GLY A 885 -17.03 -17.61 17.74
N GLU A 886 -16.80 -17.05 16.57
CA GLU A 886 -15.46 -16.70 16.09
C GLU A 886 -15.08 -15.26 16.46
N PRO A 887 -13.78 -14.92 16.59
CA PRO A 887 -13.36 -13.55 16.79
C PRO A 887 -13.79 -12.67 15.60
N PHE A 888 -14.30 -11.47 15.88
CA PHE A 888 -14.62 -10.48 14.84
C PHE A 888 -13.40 -10.18 13.96
N GLU A 889 -13.64 -10.06 12.65
CA GLU A 889 -12.63 -9.54 11.72
C GLU A 889 -12.38 -8.04 11.98
N GLU A 890 -11.21 -7.50 11.62
CA GLU A 890 -10.82 -6.08 11.88
C GLU A 890 -11.80 -5.03 11.29
N ASP A 891 -12.72 -5.43 10.41
CA ASP A 891 -13.67 -4.58 9.67
C ASP A 891 -15.16 -4.84 10.00
N GLU A 892 -15.50 -5.77 10.92
CA GLU A 892 -16.89 -6.01 11.31
C GLU A 892 -17.35 -4.98 12.37
N GLU A 893 -18.58 -4.49 12.27
CA GLU A 893 -19.17 -3.64 13.32
C GLU A 893 -19.23 -4.45 14.62
N GLU A 894 -18.39 -4.12 15.61
CA GLU A 894 -18.46 -4.72 16.94
C GLU A 894 -19.84 -4.40 17.56
N PHE A 895 -20.73 -5.38 17.54
CA PHE A 895 -22.01 -5.34 18.25
C PHE A 895 -21.94 -6.14 19.55
N VAL A 896 -22.88 -5.92 20.47
CA VAL A 896 -22.78 -6.53 21.79
C VAL A 896 -23.10 -8.02 21.67
N THR A 897 -22.07 -8.86 21.72
CA THR A 897 -22.26 -10.33 21.61
C THR A 897 -22.72 -10.96 22.90
N GLN A 898 -22.40 -10.36 24.03
CA GLN A 898 -22.68 -10.91 25.34
C GLN A 898 -22.73 -9.85 26.43
N PHE A 899 -23.61 -10.04 27.40
CA PHE A 899 -23.70 -9.23 28.62
C PHE A 899 -24.28 -10.03 29.79
N ARG A 900 -24.16 -9.51 31.01
CA ARG A 900 -24.66 -10.16 32.23
C ARG A 900 -26.01 -9.59 32.65
N LEU A 901 -26.90 -10.46 33.09
CA LEU A 901 -28.22 -10.09 33.60
C LEU A 901 -28.62 -10.94 34.81
N ARG A 902 -29.57 -10.44 35.59
CA ARG A 902 -30.23 -11.23 36.63
C ARG A 902 -31.09 -12.34 36.01
N PRO A 903 -31.19 -13.54 36.60
CA PRO A 903 -31.93 -14.65 36.02
C PRO A 903 -33.39 -14.34 35.65
N ASP A 904 -34.09 -13.52 36.44
CA ASP A 904 -35.49 -13.14 36.19
C ASP A 904 -35.68 -12.27 34.92
N ALA A 905 -34.63 -11.58 34.45
CA ALA A 905 -34.66 -10.79 33.23
C ALA A 905 -34.52 -11.63 31.94
N ALA A 906 -34.09 -12.90 32.03
CA ALA A 906 -33.87 -13.74 30.84
C ALA A 906 -35.18 -14.04 30.08
N VAL A 907 -36.29 -14.09 30.79
CA VAL A 907 -37.63 -14.33 30.23
C VAL A 907 -38.09 -13.16 29.37
N GLU A 908 -37.90 -11.93 29.85
CA GLU A 908 -38.20 -10.70 29.12
C GLU A 908 -37.46 -10.61 27.79
N ILE A 909 -36.14 -10.89 27.84
CA ILE A 909 -35.27 -10.87 26.66
C ILE A 909 -35.72 -11.94 25.67
N SER A 910 -35.89 -13.19 26.12
CA SER A 910 -36.31 -14.30 25.25
C SER A 910 -37.66 -14.03 24.58
N THR A 911 -38.61 -13.49 25.34
CA THR A 911 -39.96 -13.17 24.85
C THR A 911 -39.93 -12.05 23.79
N ASN A 912 -39.18 -10.97 24.02
CA ASN A 912 -39.13 -9.85 23.08
C ASN A 912 -38.34 -10.19 21.81
N LEU A 913 -37.26 -10.96 21.91
CA LEU A 913 -36.52 -11.47 20.75
C LEU A 913 -37.37 -12.45 19.94
N GLY A 914 -38.06 -13.38 20.60
CA GLY A 914 -38.95 -14.35 19.95
C GLY A 914 -40.14 -13.69 19.23
N LEU A 915 -40.66 -12.58 19.75
CA LEU A 915 -41.71 -11.78 19.09
C LEU A 915 -41.18 -10.82 18.02
N GLY A 916 -39.86 -10.60 17.95
CA GLY A 916 -39.25 -9.56 17.12
C GLY A 916 -39.67 -8.15 17.51
N ASN A 917 -39.96 -7.92 18.81
CA ASN A 917 -40.36 -6.60 19.33
C ASN A 917 -39.15 -5.67 19.54
N MET A 918 -38.00 -6.25 19.88
CA MET A 918 -36.74 -5.56 20.18
C MET A 918 -35.57 -6.44 19.72
N ASP A 919 -34.45 -5.82 19.37
CA ASP A 919 -33.23 -6.53 18.98
C ASP A 919 -32.31 -6.74 20.21
N PHE A 920 -31.32 -7.64 20.11
CA PHE A 920 -30.43 -7.96 21.24
C PHE A 920 -29.66 -6.73 21.75
N ASP A 921 -29.24 -5.84 20.85
CA ASP A 921 -28.52 -4.60 21.17
C ASP A 921 -29.39 -3.58 21.92
N ASP A 922 -30.72 -3.60 21.74
CA ASP A 922 -31.62 -2.70 22.49
C ASP A 922 -31.59 -3.02 23.99
N PHE A 923 -31.36 -4.30 24.33
CA PHE A 923 -31.14 -4.74 25.70
C PHE A 923 -29.71 -4.46 26.19
N ALA A 924 -28.78 -4.07 25.33
CA ALA A 924 -27.40 -3.74 25.74
C ALA A 924 -27.14 -2.23 25.88
N GLY A 925 -28.08 -1.37 25.45
CA GLY A 925 -27.93 0.09 25.39
C GLY A 925 -28.23 0.87 26.69
N ASP A 926 -27.74 2.12 26.74
CA ASP A 926 -27.94 3.06 27.85
C ASP A 926 -29.44 3.43 28.03
N GLY A 927 -30.09 2.83 29.03
CA GLY A 927 -31.50 3.13 29.37
C GLY A 927 -32.24 2.04 30.14
N VAL A 928 -31.76 0.79 30.09
CA VAL A 928 -32.43 -0.40 30.67
C VAL A 928 -32.02 -0.65 32.14
N TYR A 929 -31.85 0.44 32.90
CA TYR A 929 -31.02 0.55 34.10
C TYR A 929 -31.54 -0.06 35.43
N GLU A 930 -32.58 -0.89 35.43
CA GLU A 930 -33.07 -1.48 36.71
C GLU A 930 -32.68 -2.95 36.92
N ARG A 931 -32.10 -3.66 35.94
CA ARG A 931 -31.91 -5.14 36.05
C ARG A 931 -30.59 -5.72 35.53
N MET A 932 -29.62 -4.89 35.13
CA MET A 932 -28.25 -5.32 34.82
C MET A 932 -27.39 -5.24 36.08
N VAL A 933 -26.58 -6.27 36.33
CA VAL A 933 -25.68 -6.36 37.50
C VAL A 933 -24.31 -5.78 37.17
#